data_AF-A0A9P4HB30-F1
#
_entry.id   AF-A0A9P4HB30-F1
#
_cell.length_a   1.000
_cell.length_b   1.000
_cell.length_c   1.000
_cell.angle_alpha   90.00
_cell.angle_beta   90.00
_cell.angle_gamma   90.00
#
_symmetry.space_group_name_H-M   'P 1'
#
loop_
_entity.id
_entity.type
_entity.pdbx_description
1 polymer ?
#
loop_
_entity_poly.entity_id
_entity_poly.type
_entity_poly.pdbx_seq_one_letter_code
_entity_poly.pdbx_strand_id
1 'polypeptide(L)'
;MEISSSLPQKLKAAMAPSSTGANTNQNDPLMHPLEAIYQDIQGATQGEYRAPRQSHMGSSNEGPADIIAKVSGSVQGGKREDDGPYFTNNEGIPFPDPAHSKNIGGIPVASDVWLFQKQQMFNRSKNLERMVHPCGSGAFGFFETTKDVSSLTKAHFLGSIGEKTPAFVPFSTVTVGREYPDEARNPRGMAIKLYTMEGNYDIVGLNFPVFFCRDPNQGPDVIRSQARNPKNFLPDYDALFDLLANTPEGNHAGLMFFSDHGTPVGWRNNHGYGCHTFTWVNAEGSFVYIKYHFIAKGGQKQFTQEQAAQMCGEDPDYSKRELWEAIEAGEQVEWTAMVQVMKPQDSDPEKLGFDPFDVTKVWPRKQFPMQEFGRLVLNKNPENFHRDVEQAAFSPGSMVPGVEDSPDPLLQFRMFFYRDAQYHRIGVNLHQIPVNCPFMTKSFAPLNFDGQMRVDANHAGNKQYAPNSFAHKFRPDSHYYHEGKKSEYDQPRELWTRVFTKEQRKNTIKNTGNMLKFVAYPEIQKKYLAQVCNIGPDLAKGVYGMLPKPEFEFAEVEKLSQDAHVWYKEKKFQPSTSNKLQGYATNGPCGLFPRRIIYYLRAKHITSSTLAQHNIHLIPVTLSNDTLASAPSYEARPHDTALPVLRIQHPGGTETWIRESVAIMEYFEDIFTGSGEGYVDWRGVSIEQHAKTRDVMSLLGDATVGRDIISDRSMSLSGKGGRVTFADIALMAQVEYMADIYELDWVAEHGVLRVWCDMMKRERWVVGREELLSVEGTGEWEDVLGE
;
A
#
# COMPACT_ATOMS: atom_id res chain seq x y z
N MET A 1 36.47 63.41 -35.04
CA MET A 1 36.64 64.57 -34.14
C MET A 1 36.81 64.01 -32.73
N GLU A 2 37.99 64.22 -32.16
CA GLU A 2 38.36 64.03 -30.74
C GLU A 2 37.37 64.83 -29.84
N ILE A 3 37.13 64.55 -28.56
CA ILE A 3 38.00 64.67 -27.36
C ILE A 3 37.21 64.01 -26.20
N SER A 4 37.68 62.94 -25.55
CA SER A 4 38.41 62.90 -24.26
C SER A 4 37.72 63.52 -23.02
N SER A 5 37.38 62.70 -22.00
CA SER A 5 38.06 62.69 -20.68
C SER A 5 37.32 61.86 -19.60
N SER A 6 38.10 61.32 -18.69
CA SER A 6 37.87 60.22 -17.74
C SER A 6 37.48 60.66 -16.30
N LEU A 7 36.62 59.86 -15.63
CA LEU A 7 36.61 59.33 -14.22
C LEU A 7 37.29 60.11 -13.04
N PRO A 8 36.82 60.02 -11.75
CA PRO A 8 36.65 58.73 -11.05
C PRO A 8 35.54 58.52 -9.97
N GLN A 9 35.11 57.24 -9.87
CA GLN A 9 34.73 56.39 -8.71
C GLN A 9 33.93 56.94 -7.49
N LYS A 10 32.80 56.26 -7.17
CA LYS A 10 32.62 55.48 -5.92
C LYS A 10 31.31 54.66 -5.89
N LEU A 11 31.41 53.49 -5.25
CA LEU A 11 30.46 52.39 -5.09
C LEU A 11 29.04 52.79 -4.59
N LYS A 12 27.99 52.19 -5.18
CA LYS A 12 27.24 51.07 -4.58
C LYS A 12 26.13 50.58 -5.52
N ALA A 13 26.14 49.27 -5.74
CA ALA A 13 25.16 48.55 -6.53
C ALA A 13 23.82 48.41 -5.79
N ALA A 14 22.80 48.26 -6.63
CA ALA A 14 21.43 47.84 -6.41
C ALA A 14 21.14 46.95 -5.19
N MET A 15 20.09 47.31 -4.46
CA MET A 15 19.20 46.35 -3.79
C MET A 15 17.76 46.70 -4.19
N ALA A 16 17.19 45.88 -5.07
CA ALA A 16 15.76 45.82 -5.29
C ALA A 16 15.13 45.02 -4.13
N PRO A 17 14.02 45.47 -3.51
CA PRO A 17 13.32 44.63 -2.56
C PRO A 17 12.47 43.59 -3.30
N SER A 18 12.70 42.35 -2.89
CA SER A 18 11.93 41.14 -3.13
C SER A 18 10.42 41.36 -3.02
N SER A 19 9.69 40.97 -4.07
CA SER A 19 8.26 40.69 -4.00
C SER A 19 8.02 39.48 -3.10
N THR A 20 7.60 39.72 -1.86
CA THR A 20 6.92 38.72 -1.05
C THR A 20 5.60 38.37 -1.75
N GLY A 21 5.60 37.26 -2.49
CA GLY A 21 4.37 36.64 -2.97
C GLY A 21 3.55 36.22 -1.76
N ALA A 22 2.46 36.93 -1.50
CA ALA A 22 1.47 36.52 -0.53
C ALA A 22 1.00 35.09 -0.86
N ASN A 23 0.96 34.23 0.15
CA ASN A 23 0.42 32.89 0.04
C ASN A 23 -1.10 33.01 -0.20
N THR A 24 -1.56 32.94 -1.46
CA THR A 24 -2.95 33.21 -1.86
C THR A 24 -3.95 32.10 -1.50
N ASN A 25 -3.70 31.30 -0.46
CA ASN A 25 -4.68 30.34 0.09
C ASN A 25 -5.41 30.86 1.35
N GLN A 26 -5.09 32.08 1.81
CA GLN A 26 -5.90 32.80 2.80
C GLN A 26 -6.73 33.87 2.10
N ASN A 27 -7.77 33.47 1.37
CA ASN A 27 -8.84 34.40 1.00
C ASN A 27 -10.10 34.02 1.79
N ASP A 28 -10.47 34.97 2.63
CA ASP A 28 -11.51 35.01 3.65
C ASP A 28 -12.95 34.96 3.08
N PRO A 29 -13.90 34.22 3.69
CA PRO A 29 -15.31 34.37 3.34
C PRO A 29 -16.05 35.48 4.10
N LEU A 30 -15.64 35.85 5.31
CA LEU A 30 -16.24 36.88 6.16
C LEU A 30 -15.26 37.22 7.29
N MET A 31 -14.61 38.39 7.22
CA MET A 31 -13.79 39.00 8.27
C MET A 31 -14.48 38.83 9.64
N HIS A 32 -14.10 37.79 10.36
CA HIS A 32 -14.45 37.59 11.76
C HIS A 32 -13.80 38.74 12.55
N PRO A 33 -14.43 39.29 13.61
CA PRO A 33 -14.08 40.58 14.24
C PRO A 33 -12.74 40.59 15.00
N LEU A 34 -11.65 40.35 14.29
CA LEU A 34 -10.28 40.45 14.77
C LEU A 34 -9.68 41.82 14.43
N GLU A 35 -10.18 42.51 13.39
CA GLU A 35 -9.72 43.87 13.08
C GLU A 35 -10.17 44.92 14.12
N ALA A 36 -11.31 44.71 14.78
CA ALA A 36 -11.78 45.58 15.86
C ALA A 36 -10.98 45.36 17.17
N ILE A 37 -10.54 44.12 17.42
CA ILE A 37 -9.71 43.79 18.59
C ILE A 37 -8.26 44.24 18.38
N TYR A 38 -7.78 44.24 17.13
CA TYR A 38 -6.40 44.64 16.82
C TYR A 38 -6.13 46.13 17.08
N GLN A 39 -7.13 47.01 16.92
CA GLN A 39 -6.98 48.44 17.23
C GLN A 39 -7.12 48.76 18.73
N ASP A 40 -7.93 48.02 19.49
CA ASP A 40 -8.07 48.22 20.94
C ASP A 40 -6.87 47.67 21.75
N ILE A 41 -6.18 46.63 21.26
CA ILE A 41 -4.99 46.08 21.94
C ILE A 41 -3.76 46.98 21.78
N GLN A 42 -3.64 47.73 20.67
CA GLN A 42 -2.52 48.66 20.49
C GLN A 42 -2.60 49.90 21.39
N GLY A 43 -3.78 50.22 21.95
CA GLY A 43 -3.94 51.32 22.90
C GLY A 43 -3.52 51.00 24.34
N ALA A 44 -3.38 49.72 24.71
CA ALA A 44 -3.29 49.31 26.12
C ALA A 44 -2.03 48.52 26.53
N THR A 45 -1.03 48.36 25.65
CA THR A 45 0.20 47.64 26.00
C THR A 45 1.46 48.45 25.67
N GLN A 46 1.83 49.38 26.56
CA GLN A 46 3.23 49.81 26.73
C GLN A 46 4.03 48.66 27.39
N GLY A 47 4.07 47.49 26.73
CA GLY A 47 4.96 46.39 27.07
C GLY A 47 6.25 46.53 26.28
N GLU A 48 7.40 46.26 26.92
CA GLU A 48 8.73 46.33 26.33
C GLU A 48 8.76 45.81 24.88
N TYR A 49 9.00 46.71 23.92
CA TYR A 49 9.22 46.34 22.52
C TYR A 49 10.56 45.60 22.42
N ARG A 50 10.54 44.29 22.60
CA ARG A 50 11.72 43.45 22.33
C ARG A 50 11.99 43.52 20.84
N ALA A 51 13.16 44.03 20.46
CA ALA A 51 13.62 44.03 19.08
C ALA A 51 13.41 42.63 18.45
N PRO A 52 13.03 42.54 17.16
CA PRO A 52 12.86 41.26 16.50
C PRO A 52 14.16 40.46 16.63
N ARG A 53 14.10 39.35 17.37
CA ARG A 53 15.24 38.44 17.54
C ARG A 53 15.57 37.86 16.17
N GLN A 54 16.71 38.22 15.60
CA GLN A 54 17.22 37.53 14.44
C GLN A 54 17.60 36.11 14.85
N SER A 55 17.09 35.11 14.12
CA SER A 55 17.53 33.73 14.31
C SER A 55 18.94 33.59 13.76
N HIS A 56 19.91 33.25 14.63
CA HIS A 56 21.27 32.91 14.20
C HIS A 56 21.32 31.58 13.41
N MET A 57 20.22 30.84 13.34
CA MET A 57 20.09 29.54 12.65
C MET A 57 19.70 29.66 11.17
N GLY A 58 19.80 30.84 10.56
CA GLY A 58 19.31 31.10 9.20
C GLY A 58 19.87 30.15 8.13
N SER A 59 21.14 29.76 8.25
CA SER A 59 21.77 28.75 7.38
C SER A 59 21.57 27.29 7.84
N SER A 60 21.13 27.08 9.08
CA SER A 60 20.99 25.73 9.68
C SER A 60 19.63 25.09 9.44
N ASN A 61 18.64 25.87 8.96
CA ASN A 61 17.24 25.46 8.77
C ASN A 61 16.91 25.11 7.31
N GLU A 62 17.80 24.41 6.61
CA GLU A 62 17.52 23.96 5.25
C GLU A 62 16.44 22.87 5.26
N GLY A 63 15.37 23.08 4.48
CA GLY A 63 14.32 22.09 4.33
C GLY A 63 14.74 20.93 3.41
N PRO A 64 13.98 19.82 3.39
CA PRO A 64 14.29 18.69 2.52
C PRO A 64 14.43 19.04 1.03
N ALA A 65 13.56 19.94 0.54
CA ALA A 65 13.58 20.43 -0.84
C ALA A 65 14.86 21.22 -1.18
N ASP A 66 15.30 22.09 -0.27
CA ASP A 66 16.52 22.88 -0.46
C ASP A 66 17.76 21.97 -0.51
N ILE A 67 17.84 21.02 0.42
CA ILE A 67 18.92 20.04 0.49
C ILE A 67 18.99 19.25 -0.82
N ILE A 68 17.88 18.63 -1.24
CA ILE A 68 17.90 17.79 -2.44
C ILE A 68 18.11 18.58 -3.74
N ALA A 69 17.63 19.82 -3.82
CA ALA A 69 17.89 20.68 -4.98
C ALA A 69 19.39 20.95 -5.15
N LYS A 70 20.14 21.15 -4.05
CA LYS A 70 21.60 21.30 -4.07
C LYS A 70 22.32 19.98 -4.31
N VAL A 71 21.93 18.92 -3.59
CA VAL A 71 22.55 17.59 -3.69
C VAL A 71 22.41 17.03 -5.11
N SER A 72 21.24 17.16 -5.73
CA SER A 72 21.00 16.76 -7.13
C SER A 72 21.70 17.62 -8.18
N GLY A 73 22.25 18.79 -7.80
CA GLY A 73 22.85 19.75 -8.71
C GLY A 73 21.85 20.61 -9.49
N SER A 74 20.55 20.55 -9.14
CA SER A 74 19.49 21.35 -9.76
C SER A 74 19.62 22.84 -9.43
N VAL A 75 20.14 23.15 -8.25
CA VAL A 75 20.43 24.50 -7.78
C VAL A 75 21.89 24.58 -7.37
N GLN A 76 22.56 25.70 -7.69
CA GLN A 76 23.91 25.95 -7.21
C GLN A 76 23.91 26.16 -5.69
N GLY A 77 24.82 25.48 -5.01
CA GLY A 77 25.01 25.61 -3.57
C GLY A 77 26.24 24.83 -3.11
N GLY A 78 26.88 25.31 -2.05
CA GLY A 78 27.90 24.54 -1.35
C GLY A 78 27.30 23.38 -0.55
N LYS A 79 28.13 22.40 -0.20
CA LYS A 79 27.78 21.41 0.81
C LYS A 79 27.56 22.15 2.13
N ARG A 80 26.53 21.77 2.89
CA ARG A 80 26.39 22.29 4.25
C ARG A 80 27.62 21.88 5.07
N GLU A 81 28.21 22.85 5.74
CA GLU A 81 29.28 22.63 6.70
C GLU A 81 28.70 22.76 8.11
N ASP A 82 29.10 21.86 9.02
CA ASP A 82 28.79 21.97 10.45
C ASP A 82 30.00 22.63 11.14
N ASP A 83 30.34 23.85 10.72
CA ASP A 83 31.53 24.64 11.09
C ASP A 83 31.25 25.67 12.20
N GLY A 84 30.20 25.43 13.00
CA GLY A 84 29.88 26.24 14.16
C GLY A 84 31.07 26.36 15.13
N PRO A 85 31.14 27.43 15.94
CA PRO A 85 32.29 27.70 16.80
C PRO A 85 32.54 26.61 17.87
N TYR A 86 31.52 25.79 18.17
CA TYR A 86 31.60 24.68 19.11
C TYR A 86 30.79 23.49 18.58
N PHE A 87 31.23 22.27 18.89
CA PHE A 87 30.35 21.09 18.80
C PHE A 87 29.25 21.21 19.84
N THR A 88 28.03 20.86 19.48
CA THR A 88 26.86 20.93 20.37
C THR A 88 26.18 19.58 20.51
N ASN A 89 25.42 19.42 21.59
CA ASN A 89 24.41 18.38 21.67
C ASN A 89 23.21 18.72 20.76
N ASN A 90 22.18 17.87 20.68
CA ASN A 90 21.05 18.09 19.77
C ASN A 90 20.18 19.31 20.12
N GLU A 91 20.27 19.81 21.35
CA GLU A 91 19.60 21.04 21.81
C GLU A 91 20.44 22.31 21.54
N GLY A 92 21.60 22.18 20.89
CA GLY A 92 22.48 23.31 20.57
C GLY A 92 23.36 23.77 21.73
N ILE A 93 23.49 22.98 22.80
CA ILE A 93 24.34 23.30 23.96
C ILE A 93 25.78 22.87 23.66
N PRO A 94 26.78 23.78 23.74
CA PRO A 94 28.18 23.44 23.50
C PRO A 94 28.67 22.29 24.39
N PHE A 95 29.45 21.37 23.79
CA PHE A 95 30.12 20.30 24.51
C PHE A 95 31.19 20.88 25.44
N PRO A 96 31.17 20.57 26.74
CA PRO A 96 32.14 21.12 27.69
C PRO A 96 33.50 20.40 27.62
N ASP A 97 33.53 19.13 27.21
CA ASP A 97 34.74 18.31 27.08
C ASP A 97 34.56 17.29 25.94
N PRO A 98 35.58 17.04 25.10
CA PRO A 98 35.48 16.12 23.97
C PRO A 98 35.63 14.63 24.32
N ALA A 99 36.20 14.30 25.48
CA ALA A 99 36.71 12.96 25.78
C ALA A 99 36.24 12.36 27.11
N HIS A 100 35.86 13.19 28.09
CA HIS A 100 35.55 12.74 29.45
C HIS A 100 34.11 12.99 29.83
N SER A 101 33.50 12.01 30.50
CA SER A 101 32.22 12.19 31.16
C SER A 101 32.36 13.09 32.38
N LYS A 102 31.32 13.87 32.66
CA LYS A 102 31.15 14.53 33.96
C LYS A 102 31.16 13.45 35.04
N ASN A 103 32.03 13.61 36.03
CA ASN A 103 32.28 12.60 37.05
C ASN A 103 32.53 13.21 38.44
N ILE A 104 32.43 12.37 39.48
CA ILE A 104 32.86 12.67 40.86
C ILE A 104 33.93 11.65 41.22
N GLY A 105 35.19 12.09 41.34
CA GLY A 105 36.31 11.19 41.67
C GLY A 105 36.53 10.08 40.64
N GLY A 106 36.24 10.33 39.36
CA GLY A 106 36.35 9.35 38.28
C GLY A 106 35.09 8.52 38.02
N ILE A 107 34.03 8.65 38.83
CA ILE A 107 32.76 7.94 38.64
C ILE A 107 31.80 8.82 37.81
N PRO A 108 31.41 8.41 36.58
CA PRO A 108 30.43 9.15 35.79
C PRO A 108 29.10 9.32 36.51
N VAL A 109 28.44 10.46 36.33
CA VAL A 109 27.17 10.77 37.02
C VAL A 109 25.99 10.82 36.06
N ALA A 110 24.80 10.46 36.54
CA ALA A 110 23.57 10.49 35.74
C ALA A 110 23.15 11.90 35.28
N SER A 111 23.73 12.95 35.86
CA SER A 111 23.53 14.34 35.41
C SER A 111 24.32 14.68 34.14
N ASP A 112 25.11 13.75 33.60
CA ASP A 112 25.80 13.91 32.32
C ASP A 112 24.88 13.58 31.14
N VAL A 113 24.07 14.57 30.74
CA VAL A 113 23.15 14.42 29.61
C VAL A 113 23.87 14.27 28.27
N TRP A 114 25.12 14.74 28.15
CA TRP A 114 25.93 14.61 26.92
C TRP A 114 26.38 13.17 26.72
N LEU A 115 26.89 12.53 27.78
CA LEU A 115 27.22 11.09 27.77
C LEU A 115 26.01 10.28 27.32
N PHE A 116 24.85 10.49 27.95
CA PHE A 116 23.66 9.72 27.64
C PHE A 116 23.14 9.98 26.23
N GLN A 117 23.01 11.23 25.79
CA GLN A 117 22.50 11.52 24.45
C GLN A 117 23.41 10.93 23.36
N LYS A 118 24.74 11.04 23.50
CA LYS A 118 25.71 10.48 22.55
C LYS A 118 25.59 8.94 22.46
N GLN A 119 25.53 8.25 23.60
CA GLN A 119 25.39 6.79 23.66
C GLN A 119 24.01 6.32 23.16
N GLN A 120 22.95 7.05 23.50
CA GLN A 120 21.59 6.73 23.05
C GLN A 120 21.43 6.89 21.54
N MET A 121 22.03 7.93 20.95
CA MET A 121 22.06 8.13 19.50
C MET A 121 22.87 7.04 18.81
N PHE A 122 24.06 6.70 19.35
CA PHE A 122 24.90 5.62 18.81
C PHE A 122 24.12 4.30 18.68
N ASN A 123 23.41 3.89 19.74
CA ASN A 123 22.60 2.67 19.76
C ASN A 123 21.46 2.65 18.73
N ARG A 124 21.05 3.80 18.19
CA ARG A 124 19.91 3.97 17.27
C ARG A 124 20.31 4.40 15.87
N SER A 125 21.62 4.43 15.56
CA SER A 125 22.16 4.98 14.31
C SER A 125 22.04 4.03 13.10
N LYS A 126 21.83 2.72 13.33
CA LYS A 126 21.64 1.73 12.26
C LYS A 126 20.14 1.54 12.00
N ASN A 127 19.69 1.93 10.81
CA ASN A 127 18.35 1.61 10.34
C ASN A 127 18.26 0.13 9.95
N LEU A 128 17.02 -0.36 9.84
CA LEU A 128 16.73 -1.59 9.13
C LEU A 128 17.23 -1.46 7.68
N GLU A 129 17.99 -2.44 7.21
CA GLU A 129 18.38 -2.51 5.81
C GLU A 129 17.18 -2.92 4.94
N ARG A 130 17.33 -2.80 3.62
CA ARG A 130 16.31 -3.28 2.70
C ARG A 130 16.27 -4.81 2.74
N MET A 131 15.08 -5.43 2.77
CA MET A 131 14.97 -6.90 2.75
C MET A 131 15.61 -7.53 1.52
N VAL A 132 15.60 -6.81 0.40
CA VAL A 132 16.32 -7.13 -0.82
C VAL A 132 17.00 -5.87 -1.30
N HIS A 133 18.12 -6.03 -2.01
CA HIS A 133 18.97 -4.94 -2.48
C HIS A 133 19.67 -4.09 -1.39
N PRO A 134 20.18 -4.67 -0.28
CA PRO A 134 20.79 -3.85 0.77
C PRO A 134 22.25 -3.46 0.47
N CYS A 135 23.03 -4.25 -0.28
CA CYS A 135 24.40 -3.90 -0.67
C CYS A 135 24.39 -3.10 -1.97
N GLY A 136 24.85 -1.85 -1.92
CA GLY A 136 24.81 -0.96 -3.07
C GLY A 136 25.46 0.40 -2.86
N SER A 137 25.45 1.21 -3.90
CA SER A 137 25.83 2.63 -3.90
C SER A 137 24.92 3.37 -4.89
N GLY A 138 24.88 4.70 -4.82
CA GLY A 138 24.10 5.49 -5.78
C GLY A 138 24.84 6.72 -6.26
N ALA A 139 24.33 7.33 -7.31
CA ALA A 139 24.83 8.60 -7.82
C ALA A 139 23.69 9.47 -8.37
N PHE A 140 23.93 10.77 -8.37
CA PHE A 140 23.05 11.78 -8.94
C PHE A 140 23.46 12.13 -10.36
N GLY A 141 22.50 12.65 -11.11
CA GLY A 141 22.72 13.25 -12.41
C GLY A 141 21.40 13.65 -13.05
N PHE A 142 21.21 13.33 -14.32
CA PHE A 142 20.00 13.70 -15.05
C PHE A 142 19.63 12.69 -16.14
N PHE A 143 18.35 12.65 -16.45
CA PHE A 143 17.82 12.05 -17.66
C PHE A 143 17.57 13.15 -18.69
N GLU A 144 18.00 12.94 -19.93
CA GLU A 144 17.78 13.85 -21.05
C GLU A 144 16.96 13.18 -22.14
N THR A 145 15.85 13.79 -22.54
CA THR A 145 15.04 13.33 -23.67
C THR A 145 15.75 13.64 -24.99
N THR A 146 16.03 12.62 -25.81
CA THR A 146 16.80 12.79 -27.06
C THR A 146 15.95 12.63 -28.32
N LYS A 147 14.77 12.00 -28.21
CA LYS A 147 13.80 11.82 -29.30
C LYS A 147 12.42 12.24 -28.85
N ASP A 148 11.62 12.72 -29.81
CA ASP A 148 10.22 13.04 -29.57
C ASP A 148 9.40 11.74 -29.50
N VAL A 149 8.77 11.53 -28.34
CA VAL A 149 7.86 10.41 -28.07
C VAL A 149 6.47 10.89 -27.63
N SER A 150 6.15 12.17 -27.88
CA SER A 150 4.86 12.79 -27.50
C SER A 150 3.64 12.07 -28.09
N SER A 151 3.80 11.45 -29.26
CA SER A 151 2.77 10.61 -29.88
C SER A 151 2.45 9.33 -29.08
N LEU A 152 3.36 8.89 -28.21
CA LEU A 152 3.24 7.66 -27.41
C LEU A 152 2.89 7.96 -25.95
N THR A 153 3.38 9.07 -25.38
CA THR A 153 3.17 9.40 -23.97
C THR A 153 3.03 10.91 -23.73
N LYS A 154 2.14 11.27 -22.78
CA LYS A 154 2.00 12.64 -22.24
C LYS A 154 2.91 12.93 -21.04
N ALA A 155 3.83 12.02 -20.69
CA ALA A 155 4.70 12.21 -19.53
C ALA A 155 5.57 13.46 -19.67
N HIS A 156 5.44 14.38 -18.71
CA HIS A 156 6.04 15.72 -18.80
C HIS A 156 7.55 15.69 -19.04
N PHE A 157 8.28 14.77 -18.39
CA PHE A 157 9.74 14.66 -18.53
C PHE A 157 10.20 14.25 -19.95
N LEU A 158 9.28 13.71 -20.77
CA LEU A 158 9.49 13.32 -22.16
C LEU A 158 8.89 14.33 -23.16
N GLY A 159 8.29 15.43 -22.68
CA GLY A 159 7.53 16.36 -23.52
C GLY A 159 8.37 17.25 -24.45
N SER A 160 9.70 17.30 -24.29
CA SER A 160 10.58 18.13 -25.11
C SER A 160 11.96 17.52 -25.26
N ILE A 161 12.48 17.49 -26.48
CA ILE A 161 13.87 17.08 -26.77
C ILE A 161 14.83 18.08 -26.10
N GLY A 162 15.84 17.55 -25.41
CA GLY A 162 16.83 18.32 -24.67
C GLY A 162 16.42 18.64 -23.23
N GLU A 163 15.19 18.32 -22.81
CA GLU A 163 14.76 18.48 -21.42
C GLU A 163 15.60 17.61 -20.50
N LYS A 164 16.21 18.21 -19.48
CA LYS A 164 17.02 17.53 -18.48
C LYS A 164 16.28 17.43 -17.16
N THR A 165 15.86 16.23 -16.82
CA THR A 165 15.18 15.91 -15.56
C THR A 165 16.20 15.42 -14.54
N PRO A 166 16.32 16.04 -13.35
CA PRO A 166 17.22 15.54 -12.32
C PRO A 166 16.93 14.07 -11.96
N ALA A 167 17.98 13.31 -11.68
CA ALA A 167 17.87 11.88 -11.42
C ALA A 167 18.75 11.44 -10.25
N PHE A 168 18.30 10.39 -9.55
CA PHE A 168 19.11 9.62 -8.61
C PHE A 168 18.99 8.13 -8.92
N VAL A 169 20.13 7.43 -8.95
CA VAL A 169 20.22 6.03 -9.38
C VAL A 169 21.04 5.23 -8.36
N PRO A 170 20.38 4.39 -7.53
CA PRO A 170 21.07 3.38 -6.76
C PRO A 170 21.26 2.09 -7.59
N PHE A 171 22.46 1.55 -7.45
CA PHE A 171 22.85 0.21 -7.86
C PHE A 171 22.96 -0.69 -6.65
N SER A 172 22.73 -1.99 -6.83
CA SER A 172 22.75 -2.93 -5.71
C SER A 172 22.96 -4.38 -6.17
N THR A 173 23.39 -5.25 -5.27
CA THR A 173 23.10 -6.69 -5.36
C THR A 173 21.63 -6.95 -4.94
N VAL A 174 21.17 -8.19 -4.74
CA VAL A 174 19.76 -8.50 -4.42
C VAL A 174 19.58 -9.21 -3.07
N THR A 175 20.17 -10.38 -2.86
CA THR A 175 19.69 -11.33 -1.83
C THR A 175 20.48 -11.36 -0.52
N VAL A 176 21.61 -10.67 -0.49
CA VAL A 176 22.62 -10.73 0.58
C VAL A 176 22.75 -9.37 1.25
N GLY A 177 23.04 -9.36 2.55
CA GLY A 177 23.08 -8.15 3.39
C GLY A 177 24.06 -7.08 2.91
N ARG A 178 23.91 -5.85 3.42
CA ARG A 178 24.66 -4.66 2.93
C ARG A 178 26.18 -4.75 2.99
N GLU A 179 26.70 -5.64 3.83
CA GLU A 179 28.14 -5.84 4.07
C GLU A 179 28.73 -6.98 3.21
N TYR A 180 27.96 -7.53 2.28
CA TYR A 180 28.43 -8.57 1.35
C TYR A 180 29.26 -7.97 0.20
N PRO A 181 30.31 -8.67 -0.31
CA PRO A 181 31.10 -8.18 -1.43
C PRO A 181 30.23 -7.87 -2.65
N ASP A 182 30.42 -6.69 -3.25
CA ASP A 182 29.56 -6.19 -4.33
C ASP A 182 29.79 -6.88 -5.68
N GLU A 183 30.93 -7.56 -5.85
CA GLU A 183 31.25 -8.37 -7.01
C GLU A 183 30.79 -9.84 -6.93
N ALA A 184 30.23 -10.26 -5.80
CA ALA A 184 29.78 -11.64 -5.65
C ALA A 184 28.62 -11.96 -6.61
N ARG A 185 28.50 -13.24 -7.01
CA ARG A 185 27.48 -13.70 -7.96
C ARG A 185 26.07 -13.37 -7.47
N ASN A 186 25.39 -12.50 -8.20
CA ASN A 186 24.05 -12.03 -7.87
C ASN A 186 23.45 -11.26 -9.07
N PRO A 187 22.13 -11.16 -9.25
CA PRO A 187 21.59 -10.12 -10.11
C PRO A 187 21.99 -8.73 -9.56
N ARG A 188 21.96 -7.71 -10.41
CA ARG A 188 22.18 -6.33 -9.96
C ARG A 188 20.89 -5.53 -10.11
N GLY A 189 20.50 -4.83 -9.05
CA GLY A 189 19.45 -3.82 -9.11
C GLY A 189 19.95 -2.54 -9.75
N MET A 190 19.11 -1.94 -10.60
CA MET A 190 19.29 -0.59 -11.12
C MET A 190 17.94 0.11 -11.03
N ALA A 191 17.77 0.98 -10.04
CA ALA A 191 16.57 1.78 -9.90
C ALA A 191 16.87 3.23 -10.30
N ILE A 192 15.91 3.91 -10.93
CA ILE A 192 16.06 5.28 -11.41
C ILE A 192 14.90 6.08 -10.85
N LYS A 193 15.19 7.13 -10.08
CA LYS A 193 14.22 8.13 -9.63
C LYS A 193 14.41 9.38 -10.47
N LEU A 194 13.36 9.81 -11.14
CA LEU A 194 13.30 11.06 -11.91
C LEU A 194 12.46 12.07 -11.14
N TYR A 195 13.05 13.22 -10.82
CA TYR A 195 12.36 14.31 -10.14
C TYR A 195 11.62 15.17 -11.16
N THR A 196 10.40 14.78 -11.53
CA THR A 196 9.64 15.45 -12.59
C THR A 196 8.77 16.59 -12.04
N MET A 197 8.26 17.43 -12.94
CA MET A 197 7.32 18.50 -12.59
C MET A 197 5.91 18.01 -12.20
N GLU A 198 5.63 16.72 -12.40
CA GLU A 198 4.34 16.09 -12.08
C GLU A 198 4.49 14.97 -11.02
N GLY A 199 5.55 15.03 -10.21
CA GLY A 199 5.86 14.05 -9.17
C GLY A 199 7.12 13.25 -9.48
N ASN A 200 7.58 12.47 -8.50
CA ASN A 200 8.73 11.58 -8.71
C ASN A 200 8.28 10.34 -9.49
N TYR A 201 9.00 10.02 -10.57
CA TYR A 201 8.81 8.78 -11.33
C TYR A 201 9.93 7.78 -11.01
N ASP A 202 9.57 6.56 -10.62
CA ASP A 202 10.54 5.51 -10.28
C ASP A 202 10.48 4.34 -11.29
N ILE A 203 11.60 4.07 -11.95
CA ILE A 203 11.81 2.86 -12.76
C ILE A 203 12.66 1.89 -11.94
N VAL A 204 12.09 0.78 -11.49
CA VAL A 204 12.75 -0.14 -10.53
C VAL A 204 13.10 -1.47 -11.21
N GLY A 205 14.30 -1.49 -11.80
CA GLY A 205 14.75 -2.55 -12.68
C GLY A 205 15.91 -3.41 -12.16
N LEU A 206 16.37 -4.30 -13.02
CA LEU A 206 17.56 -5.13 -12.84
C LEU A 206 18.50 -4.99 -14.03
N ASN A 207 19.68 -5.56 -13.91
CA ASN A 207 20.53 -5.84 -15.07
C ASN A 207 20.11 -7.05 -15.89
N PHE A 208 19.12 -7.80 -15.41
CA PHE A 208 18.47 -8.86 -16.16
C PHE A 208 17.15 -8.33 -16.76
N PRO A 209 16.84 -8.61 -18.03
CA PRO A 209 15.59 -8.21 -18.64
C PRO A 209 14.39 -9.03 -18.16
N VAL A 210 14.61 -10.00 -17.28
CA VAL A 210 13.62 -10.95 -16.76
C VAL A 210 13.75 -11.14 -15.25
N PHE A 211 12.73 -11.72 -14.63
CA PHE A 211 12.72 -12.09 -13.22
C PHE A 211 12.61 -13.62 -13.03
N PHE A 212 12.82 -14.09 -11.79
CA PHE A 212 12.80 -15.52 -11.44
C PHE A 212 11.40 -16.12 -11.28
N CYS A 213 10.38 -15.29 -11.06
CA CYS A 213 9.00 -15.75 -10.96
C CYS A 213 8.09 -14.79 -11.72
N ARG A 214 6.95 -15.31 -12.17
CA ARG A 214 5.87 -14.50 -12.76
C ARG A 214 4.78 -14.15 -11.75
N ASP A 215 4.57 -15.03 -10.75
CA ASP A 215 3.53 -14.87 -9.74
C ASP A 215 4.13 -14.28 -8.45
N PRO A 216 3.49 -13.24 -7.86
CA PRO A 216 3.96 -12.63 -6.62
C PRO A 216 4.04 -13.58 -5.43
N ASN A 217 3.22 -14.64 -5.37
CA ASN A 217 3.24 -15.60 -4.27
C ASN A 217 4.59 -16.32 -4.16
N GLN A 218 5.29 -16.54 -5.28
CA GLN A 218 6.62 -17.17 -5.28
C GLN A 218 7.75 -16.19 -4.95
N GLY A 219 7.50 -14.87 -4.94
CA GLY A 219 8.53 -13.85 -4.72
C GLY A 219 9.35 -14.08 -3.45
N PRO A 220 8.72 -14.26 -2.26
CA PRO A 220 9.45 -14.56 -1.03
C PRO A 220 10.28 -15.84 -1.10
N ASP A 221 9.79 -16.88 -1.77
CA ASP A 221 10.49 -18.18 -1.87
C ASP A 221 11.69 -18.10 -2.81
N VAL A 222 11.62 -17.29 -3.88
CA VAL A 222 12.77 -16.94 -4.73
C VAL A 222 13.90 -16.28 -3.93
N ILE A 223 13.56 -15.37 -3.00
CA ILE A 223 14.56 -14.69 -2.19
C ILE A 223 15.11 -15.63 -1.12
N ARG A 224 14.25 -16.41 -0.46
CA ARG A 224 14.64 -17.37 0.59
C ARG A 224 15.51 -18.51 0.06
N SER A 225 15.28 -18.98 -1.16
CA SER A 225 16.12 -20.02 -1.77
C SER A 225 17.57 -19.58 -2.01
N GLN A 226 17.81 -18.26 -2.02
CA GLN A 226 19.12 -17.64 -2.18
C GLN A 226 19.65 -17.04 -0.86
N ALA A 227 18.90 -17.17 0.24
CA ALA A 227 19.27 -16.63 1.53
C ALA A 227 20.24 -17.56 2.28
N ARG A 228 20.72 -17.10 3.44
CA ARG A 228 21.55 -17.93 4.32
C ARG A 228 20.68 -18.94 5.07
N ASN A 229 21.14 -20.19 5.15
CA ASN A 229 20.46 -21.25 5.88
C ASN A 229 20.35 -20.85 7.37
N PRO A 230 19.16 -20.88 7.98
CA PRO A 230 18.97 -20.41 9.35
C PRO A 230 19.70 -21.25 10.40
N LYS A 231 20.07 -22.50 10.09
CA LYS A 231 20.77 -23.41 11.01
C LYS A 231 22.23 -23.02 11.24
N ASN A 232 22.92 -22.56 10.20
CA ASN A 232 24.38 -22.35 10.22
C ASN A 232 24.83 -21.03 9.58
N PHE A 233 23.90 -20.26 9.03
CA PHE A 233 24.13 -18.99 8.36
C PHE A 233 25.05 -19.07 7.13
N LEU A 234 25.20 -20.25 6.50
CA LEU A 234 25.93 -20.46 5.26
C LEU A 234 25.00 -20.35 4.03
N PRO A 235 25.53 -20.13 2.81
CA PRO A 235 24.74 -20.27 1.59
C PRO A 235 24.13 -21.67 1.47
N ASP A 236 22.84 -21.74 1.09
CA ASP A 236 22.11 -22.98 0.89
C ASP A 236 21.94 -23.27 -0.61
N TYR A 237 22.87 -24.04 -1.18
CA TYR A 237 22.81 -24.37 -2.60
C TYR A 237 21.71 -25.38 -2.91
N ASP A 238 21.35 -26.25 -1.97
CA ASP A 238 20.27 -27.22 -2.15
C ASP A 238 18.95 -26.48 -2.34
N ALA A 239 18.66 -25.46 -1.51
CA ALA A 239 17.45 -24.63 -1.64
C ALA A 239 17.38 -23.91 -2.99
N LEU A 240 18.49 -23.32 -3.47
CA LEU A 240 18.55 -22.64 -4.76
C LEU A 240 18.27 -23.60 -5.93
N PHE A 241 18.97 -24.73 -5.98
CA PHE A 241 18.82 -25.68 -7.07
C PHE A 241 17.48 -26.43 -7.00
N ASP A 242 16.95 -26.72 -5.82
CA ASP A 242 15.64 -27.35 -5.64
C ASP A 242 14.51 -26.42 -6.13
N LEU A 243 14.56 -25.12 -5.82
CA LEU A 243 13.60 -24.17 -6.37
C LEU A 243 13.63 -24.16 -7.90
N LEU A 244 14.82 -24.04 -8.50
CA LEU A 244 14.98 -24.00 -9.95
C LEU A 244 14.57 -25.32 -10.64
N ALA A 245 14.78 -26.46 -9.98
CA ALA A 245 14.34 -27.77 -10.44
C ALA A 245 12.80 -27.90 -10.44
N ASN A 246 12.13 -27.33 -9.45
CA ASN A 246 10.67 -27.41 -9.30
C ASN A 246 9.92 -26.23 -9.96
N THR A 247 10.63 -25.20 -10.44
CA THR A 247 10.03 -23.95 -10.95
C THR A 247 10.57 -23.61 -12.34
N PRO A 248 10.04 -24.23 -13.42
CA PRO A 248 10.58 -24.09 -14.77
C PRO A 248 10.72 -22.65 -15.27
N GLU A 249 9.78 -21.77 -14.91
CA GLU A 249 9.80 -20.35 -15.28
C GLU A 249 10.98 -19.55 -14.75
N GLY A 250 11.54 -19.94 -13.61
CA GLY A 250 12.71 -19.28 -13.04
C GLY A 250 14.01 -19.59 -13.79
N ASN A 251 14.03 -20.62 -14.64
CA ASN A 251 15.28 -21.06 -15.26
C ASN A 251 15.85 -20.08 -16.28
N HIS A 252 15.06 -19.16 -16.86
CA HIS A 252 15.64 -18.10 -17.70
C HIS A 252 16.53 -17.16 -16.87
N ALA A 253 16.02 -16.68 -15.72
CA ALA A 253 16.81 -15.89 -14.79
C ALA A 253 17.91 -16.72 -14.12
N GLY A 254 17.66 -18.00 -13.84
CA GLY A 254 18.66 -18.94 -13.32
C GLY A 254 19.85 -19.11 -14.26
N LEU A 255 19.62 -19.29 -15.56
CA LEU A 255 20.70 -19.33 -16.55
C LEU A 255 21.50 -18.02 -16.58
N MET A 256 20.84 -16.87 -16.49
CA MET A 256 21.55 -15.59 -16.38
C MET A 256 22.35 -15.48 -15.09
N PHE A 257 21.79 -15.91 -13.97
CA PHE A 257 22.44 -15.91 -12.65
C PHE A 257 23.74 -16.72 -12.64
N PHE A 258 23.75 -17.90 -13.26
CA PHE A 258 24.93 -18.77 -13.32
C PHE A 258 25.89 -18.44 -14.47
N SER A 259 25.46 -17.68 -15.48
CA SER A 259 26.36 -17.11 -16.48
C SER A 259 27.16 -15.93 -15.94
N ASP A 260 28.12 -15.41 -16.71
CA ASP A 260 28.90 -14.23 -16.31
C ASP A 260 28.02 -12.97 -16.14
N HIS A 261 26.77 -12.95 -16.63
CA HIS A 261 25.83 -11.86 -16.32
C HIS A 261 25.58 -11.66 -14.81
N GLY A 262 25.78 -12.69 -13.98
CA GLY A 262 25.71 -12.61 -12.52
C GLY A 262 26.93 -11.94 -11.85
N THR A 263 27.98 -11.62 -12.60
CA THR A 263 29.24 -11.03 -12.13
C THR A 263 29.69 -9.86 -13.05
N PRO A 264 28.87 -8.81 -13.22
CA PRO A 264 29.20 -7.66 -14.07
C PRO A 264 30.37 -6.85 -13.49
N VAL A 265 31.24 -6.31 -14.36
CA VAL A 265 32.40 -5.49 -13.93
C VAL A 265 31.95 -4.08 -13.55
N GLY A 266 31.79 -3.82 -12.25
CA GLY A 266 31.38 -2.50 -11.80
C GLY A 266 29.91 -2.16 -12.14
N TRP A 267 29.43 -1.02 -11.65
CA TRP A 267 28.08 -0.55 -11.96
C TRP A 267 27.95 0.00 -13.39
N ARG A 268 28.98 0.69 -13.89
CA ARG A 268 28.89 1.44 -15.15
C ARG A 268 28.91 0.59 -16.42
N ASN A 269 29.43 -0.64 -16.36
CA ASN A 269 29.49 -1.55 -17.50
C ASN A 269 28.31 -2.53 -17.52
N ASN A 270 27.17 -2.12 -16.97
CA ASN A 270 26.01 -2.98 -16.87
C ASN A 270 24.80 -2.34 -17.56
N HIS A 271 24.06 -3.12 -18.33
CA HIS A 271 22.77 -2.69 -18.85
C HIS A 271 21.75 -2.66 -17.72
N GLY A 272 20.75 -1.79 -17.83
CA GLY A 272 19.58 -1.75 -16.95
C GLY A 272 18.31 -2.06 -17.74
N TYR A 273 17.38 -2.75 -17.11
CA TYR A 273 16.12 -3.14 -17.71
C TYR A 273 14.98 -2.89 -16.72
N GLY A 274 13.86 -2.33 -17.19
CA GLY A 274 12.66 -2.20 -16.35
C GLY A 274 12.02 -3.55 -15.98
N CYS A 275 12.44 -4.63 -16.65
CA CYS A 275 11.91 -6.01 -16.60
C CYS A 275 10.45 -6.13 -17.08
N HIS A 276 9.55 -5.46 -16.38
CA HIS A 276 8.11 -5.48 -16.61
C HIS A 276 7.71 -4.78 -17.90
N THR A 277 6.53 -5.15 -18.37
CA THR A 277 5.78 -4.36 -19.33
C THR A 277 5.06 -3.23 -18.59
N PHE A 278 5.18 -2.01 -19.09
CA PHE A 278 4.44 -0.83 -18.64
C PHE A 278 3.54 -0.33 -19.75
N THR A 279 2.74 0.69 -19.48
CA THR A 279 1.89 1.36 -20.45
C THR A 279 2.32 2.81 -20.59
N TRP A 280 2.42 3.29 -21.84
CA TRP A 280 2.55 4.71 -22.16
C TRP A 280 1.24 5.21 -22.74
N VAL A 281 0.74 6.33 -22.22
CA VAL A 281 -0.53 6.94 -22.63
C VAL A 281 -0.29 8.34 -23.15
N ASN A 282 -0.73 8.63 -24.37
CA ASN A 282 -0.53 9.92 -25.03
C ASN A 282 -1.60 10.96 -24.63
N ALA A 283 -1.53 12.16 -25.20
CA ALA A 283 -2.44 13.26 -24.88
C ALA A 283 -3.90 12.98 -25.30
N GLU A 284 -4.10 12.15 -26.34
CA GLU A 284 -5.40 11.72 -26.82
C GLU A 284 -6.02 10.58 -25.98
N GLY A 285 -5.28 10.03 -25.01
CA GLY A 285 -5.70 8.88 -24.21
C GLY A 285 -5.53 7.53 -24.92
N SER A 286 -4.85 7.50 -26.06
CA SER A 286 -4.41 6.24 -26.70
C SER A 286 -3.17 5.71 -26.00
N PHE A 287 -3.03 4.39 -25.94
CA PHE A 287 -1.94 3.77 -25.20
C PHE A 287 -1.19 2.70 -26.00
N VAL A 288 0.06 2.47 -25.59
CA VAL A 288 0.94 1.41 -26.07
C VAL A 288 1.61 0.72 -24.88
N TYR A 289 1.94 -0.56 -25.02
CA TYR A 289 2.74 -1.27 -24.05
C TYR A 289 4.23 -1.07 -24.34
N ILE A 290 5.04 -0.98 -23.29
CA ILE A 290 6.47 -0.69 -23.39
C ILE A 290 7.33 -1.52 -22.44
N LYS A 291 8.58 -1.77 -22.84
CA LYS A 291 9.65 -2.24 -21.94
C LYS A 291 10.84 -1.27 -22.01
N TYR A 292 11.34 -0.86 -20.84
CA TYR A 292 12.50 0.03 -20.71
C TYR A 292 13.83 -0.72 -20.78
N HIS A 293 14.79 -0.15 -21.50
CA HIS A 293 16.16 -0.65 -21.63
C HIS A 293 17.15 0.53 -21.51
N PHE A 294 18.14 0.42 -20.64
CA PHE A 294 19.21 1.39 -20.44
C PHE A 294 20.52 0.73 -20.84
N ILE A 295 21.05 1.10 -21.99
CA ILE A 295 22.23 0.47 -22.59
C ILE A 295 23.47 1.28 -22.21
N ALA A 296 24.32 0.70 -21.35
CA ALA A 296 25.58 1.31 -20.95
C ALA A 296 26.41 1.71 -22.17
N LYS A 297 26.91 2.96 -22.20
CA LYS A 297 27.68 3.51 -23.31
C LYS A 297 28.95 2.71 -23.61
N GLY A 298 29.58 2.17 -22.56
CA GLY A 298 30.77 1.30 -22.66
C GLY A 298 30.47 -0.16 -23.01
N GLY A 299 29.20 -0.51 -23.26
CA GLY A 299 28.76 -1.89 -23.42
C GLY A 299 28.65 -2.64 -22.10
N GLN A 300 28.20 -3.90 -22.17
CA GLN A 300 28.18 -4.79 -21.02
C GLN A 300 29.55 -5.48 -20.86
N LYS A 301 30.08 -5.55 -19.64
CA LYS A 301 31.30 -6.29 -19.30
C LYS A 301 31.07 -7.16 -18.07
N GLN A 302 31.69 -8.32 -18.04
CA GLN A 302 31.52 -9.31 -16.98
C GLN A 302 32.85 -9.95 -16.61
N PHE A 303 33.01 -10.24 -15.32
CA PHE A 303 34.05 -11.11 -14.79
C PHE A 303 33.63 -12.58 -14.97
N THR A 304 34.61 -13.47 -15.16
CA THR A 304 34.39 -14.90 -14.90
C THR A 304 34.20 -15.12 -13.40
N GLN A 305 33.72 -16.31 -13.01
CA GLN A 305 33.56 -16.67 -11.60
C GLN A 305 34.86 -16.52 -10.79
N GLU A 306 36.00 -16.94 -11.36
CA GLU A 306 37.31 -16.88 -10.70
C GLU A 306 37.77 -15.44 -10.50
N GLN A 307 37.59 -14.59 -11.51
CA GLN A 307 37.92 -13.17 -11.43
C GLN A 307 37.06 -12.45 -10.40
N ALA A 308 35.74 -12.73 -10.38
CA ALA A 308 34.84 -12.15 -9.40
C ALA A 308 35.18 -12.59 -7.97
N ALA A 309 35.51 -13.88 -7.77
CA ALA A 309 35.94 -14.39 -6.48
C ALA A 309 37.24 -13.76 -5.99
N GLN A 310 38.23 -13.59 -6.89
CA GLN A 310 39.46 -12.87 -6.60
C GLN A 310 39.17 -11.41 -6.20
N MET A 311 38.36 -10.71 -7.00
CA MET A 311 38.00 -9.31 -6.74
C MET A 311 37.28 -9.14 -5.40
N CYS A 312 36.36 -10.04 -5.05
CA CYS A 312 35.69 -10.02 -3.75
C CYS A 312 36.65 -10.14 -2.55
N GLY A 313 37.81 -10.79 -2.74
CA GLY A 313 38.85 -10.90 -1.71
C GLY A 313 39.81 -9.71 -1.69
N GLU A 314 40.09 -9.10 -2.84
CA GLU A 314 41.00 -7.96 -3.00
C GLU A 314 40.34 -6.62 -2.64
N ASP A 315 39.13 -6.38 -3.16
CA ASP A 315 38.33 -5.18 -2.90
C ASP A 315 36.83 -5.56 -2.84
N PRO A 316 36.26 -5.87 -1.66
CA PRO A 316 34.85 -6.21 -1.52
C PRO A 316 33.90 -5.04 -1.84
N ASP A 317 34.43 -3.83 -1.99
CA ASP A 317 33.72 -2.60 -2.35
C ASP A 317 34.07 -2.09 -3.76
N TYR A 318 34.62 -2.97 -4.62
CA TYR A 318 35.10 -2.62 -5.95
C TYR A 318 34.07 -1.81 -6.75
N SER A 319 32.85 -2.32 -6.91
CA SER A 319 31.84 -1.65 -7.73
C SER A 319 31.46 -0.27 -7.16
N LYS A 320 31.38 -0.14 -5.82
CA LYS A 320 31.10 1.14 -5.15
C LYS A 320 32.23 2.15 -5.36
N ARG A 321 33.47 1.72 -5.17
CA ARG A 321 34.68 2.54 -5.35
C ARG A 321 34.83 3.00 -6.79
N GLU A 322 34.65 2.09 -7.73
CA GLU A 322 34.79 2.33 -9.17
C GLU A 322 33.84 3.41 -9.67
N LEU A 323 32.56 3.36 -9.26
CA LEU A 323 31.58 4.40 -9.58
C LEU A 323 31.96 5.75 -8.93
N TRP A 324 32.34 5.72 -7.65
CA TRP A 324 32.69 6.93 -6.90
C TRP A 324 33.88 7.65 -7.54
N GLU A 325 34.97 6.93 -7.78
CA GLU A 325 36.21 7.46 -8.35
C GLU A 325 36.03 7.96 -9.77
N ALA A 326 35.24 7.27 -10.61
CA ALA A 326 34.94 7.74 -11.96
C ALA A 326 34.25 9.12 -11.94
N ILE A 327 33.28 9.31 -11.03
CA ILE A 327 32.57 10.59 -10.89
C ILE A 327 33.48 11.67 -10.29
N GLU A 328 34.30 11.36 -9.28
CA GLU A 328 35.27 12.32 -8.72
C GLU A 328 36.34 12.73 -9.77
N ALA A 329 36.68 11.84 -10.69
CA ALA A 329 37.57 12.14 -11.82
C ALA A 329 36.89 13.01 -12.91
N GLY A 330 35.62 13.37 -12.74
CA GLY A 330 34.85 14.18 -13.69
C GLY A 330 34.30 13.40 -14.88
N GLU A 331 34.32 12.06 -14.84
CA GLU A 331 33.70 11.24 -15.87
C GLU A 331 32.17 11.34 -15.80
N GLN A 332 31.54 11.39 -16.97
CA GLN A 332 30.09 11.22 -17.08
C GLN A 332 29.78 9.75 -17.34
N VAL A 333 29.10 9.11 -16.39
CA VAL A 333 28.68 7.72 -16.53
C VAL A 333 27.33 7.70 -17.26
N GLU A 334 27.28 7.07 -18.43
CA GLU A 334 26.18 7.26 -19.38
C GLU A 334 25.51 5.95 -19.83
N TRP A 335 24.19 5.98 -19.95
CA TRP A 335 23.37 4.96 -20.60
C TRP A 335 22.47 5.58 -21.68
N THR A 336 22.38 4.93 -22.83
CA THR A 336 21.36 5.24 -23.83
C THR A 336 20.03 4.62 -23.39
N ALA A 337 18.99 5.44 -23.25
CA ALA A 337 17.67 4.98 -22.89
C ALA A 337 16.88 4.60 -24.15
N MET A 338 16.49 3.33 -24.20
CA MET A 338 15.80 2.69 -25.29
C MET A 338 14.49 2.07 -24.80
N VAL A 339 13.50 2.00 -25.68
CA VAL A 339 12.18 1.44 -25.40
C VAL A 339 11.78 0.45 -26.49
N GLN A 340 11.20 -0.68 -26.11
CA GLN A 340 10.42 -1.51 -27.03
C GLN A 340 8.97 -1.10 -26.92
N VAL A 341 8.25 -1.05 -28.04
CA VAL A 341 6.85 -0.59 -28.11
C VAL A 341 5.99 -1.65 -28.77
N MET A 342 4.85 -1.97 -28.16
CA MET A 342 3.86 -2.93 -28.64
C MET A 342 2.48 -2.28 -28.61
N LYS A 343 1.72 -2.40 -29.70
CA LYS A 343 0.34 -1.87 -29.73
C LYS A 343 -0.60 -2.86 -29.03
N PRO A 344 -1.71 -2.40 -28.42
CA PRO A 344 -2.61 -3.29 -27.67
C PRO A 344 -3.17 -4.45 -28.49
N GLN A 345 -3.45 -4.25 -29.78
CA GLN A 345 -3.94 -5.31 -30.67
C GLN A 345 -2.89 -6.41 -30.97
N ASP A 346 -1.61 -6.15 -30.72
CA ASP A 346 -0.50 -7.06 -30.97
C ASP A 346 -0.13 -7.89 -29.73
N SER A 347 -0.79 -7.66 -28.58
CA SER A 347 -0.45 -8.27 -27.29
C SER A 347 -1.09 -9.64 -27.04
N ASP A 348 -1.60 -10.30 -28.07
CA ASP A 348 -2.25 -11.61 -27.99
C ASP A 348 -1.21 -12.72 -27.77
N PRO A 349 -1.19 -13.38 -26.59
CA PRO A 349 -0.17 -14.37 -26.26
C PRO A 349 -0.14 -15.56 -27.23
N GLU A 350 -1.29 -15.95 -27.79
CA GLU A 350 -1.38 -17.07 -28.73
C GLU A 350 -0.67 -16.75 -30.06
N LYS A 351 -0.72 -15.48 -30.49
CA LYS A 351 -0.01 -15.02 -31.70
C LYS A 351 1.48 -14.82 -31.46
N LEU A 352 1.85 -14.36 -30.27
CA LEU A 352 3.24 -14.10 -29.90
C LEU A 352 4.01 -15.38 -29.55
N GLY A 353 3.31 -16.41 -29.07
CA GLY A 353 3.91 -17.63 -28.51
C GLY A 353 4.48 -17.45 -27.10
N PHE A 354 4.25 -16.29 -26.49
CA PHE A 354 4.58 -15.98 -25.10
C PHE A 354 3.64 -14.89 -24.59
N ASP A 355 3.42 -14.85 -23.28
CA ASP A 355 2.66 -13.77 -22.66
C ASP A 355 3.54 -12.51 -22.54
N PRO A 356 3.17 -11.37 -23.17
CA PRO A 356 3.96 -10.15 -23.11
C PRO A 356 3.97 -9.50 -21.72
N PHE A 357 3.09 -9.91 -20.81
CA PHE A 357 3.01 -9.47 -19.41
C PHE A 357 3.64 -10.46 -18.43
N ASP A 358 4.21 -11.57 -18.92
CA ASP A 358 5.03 -12.48 -18.12
C ASP A 358 6.47 -11.93 -18.02
N VAL A 359 6.83 -11.40 -16.86
CA VAL A 359 8.17 -10.83 -16.58
C VAL A 359 9.31 -11.86 -16.67
N THR A 360 9.03 -13.17 -16.74
CA THR A 360 10.05 -14.19 -17.01
C THR A 360 10.42 -14.27 -18.51
N LYS A 361 9.73 -13.49 -19.37
CA LYS A 361 9.89 -13.46 -20.83
C LYS A 361 10.46 -12.14 -21.33
N VAL A 362 11.28 -12.23 -22.37
CA VAL A 362 11.77 -11.08 -23.13
C VAL A 362 10.92 -10.87 -24.37
N TRP A 363 10.78 -9.62 -24.81
CA TRP A 363 10.20 -9.33 -26.12
C TRP A 363 11.28 -9.49 -27.20
N PRO A 364 11.12 -10.39 -28.18
CA PRO A 364 12.14 -10.61 -29.20
C PRO A 364 12.45 -9.32 -29.96
N ARG A 365 13.72 -8.88 -29.94
CA ARG A 365 14.16 -7.63 -30.59
C ARG A 365 13.87 -7.57 -32.10
N LYS A 366 13.75 -8.73 -32.76
CA LYS A 366 13.38 -8.82 -34.18
C LYS A 366 11.92 -8.43 -34.44
N GLN A 367 11.03 -8.73 -33.48
CA GLN A 367 9.60 -8.40 -33.57
C GLN A 367 9.33 -6.99 -33.01
N PHE A 368 9.98 -6.67 -31.89
CA PHE A 368 9.85 -5.38 -31.20
C PHE A 368 11.23 -4.72 -31.10
N PRO A 369 11.68 -3.96 -32.12
CA PRO A 369 12.98 -3.32 -32.10
C PRO A 369 13.05 -2.25 -31.02
N MET A 370 14.23 -2.10 -30.42
CA MET A 370 14.51 -1.05 -29.44
C MET A 370 14.63 0.30 -30.15
N GLN A 371 13.97 1.32 -29.62
CA GLN A 371 13.97 2.68 -30.12
C GLN A 371 14.56 3.61 -29.07
N GLU A 372 15.49 4.48 -29.45
CA GLU A 372 16.05 5.47 -28.53
C GLU A 372 14.97 6.50 -28.15
N PHE A 373 14.94 6.91 -26.89
CA PHE A 373 14.09 8.01 -26.43
C PHE A 373 14.82 9.02 -25.53
N GLY A 374 15.97 8.63 -24.96
CA GLY A 374 16.75 9.54 -24.13
C GLY A 374 18.13 9.01 -23.78
N ARG A 375 18.78 9.68 -22.83
CA ARG A 375 20.01 9.23 -22.20
C ARG A 375 20.00 9.55 -20.71
N LEU A 376 20.57 8.65 -19.92
CA LEU A 376 20.78 8.81 -18.48
C LEU A 376 22.26 9.12 -18.25
N VAL A 377 22.55 10.17 -17.49
CA VAL A 377 23.91 10.62 -17.18
C VAL A 377 24.04 10.75 -15.67
N LEU A 378 25.06 10.12 -15.08
CA LEU A 378 25.44 10.29 -13.68
C LEU A 378 26.76 11.05 -13.61
N ASN A 379 26.79 12.09 -12.78
CA ASN A 379 27.89 13.06 -12.75
C ASN A 379 28.13 13.67 -11.37
N LYS A 380 27.44 13.22 -10.33
CA LYS A 380 27.66 13.71 -8.97
C LYS A 380 27.47 12.59 -7.93
N ASN A 381 28.46 12.44 -7.05
CA ASN A 381 28.39 11.50 -5.95
C ASN A 381 27.43 11.98 -4.85
N PRO A 382 26.83 11.05 -4.07
CA PRO A 382 26.08 11.41 -2.88
C PRO A 382 26.95 12.16 -1.87
N GLU A 383 26.36 13.11 -1.15
CA GLU A 383 27.11 13.85 -0.12
C GLU A 383 27.11 13.09 1.21
N ASN A 384 26.07 12.31 1.48
CA ASN A 384 26.00 11.44 2.65
C ASN A 384 25.34 10.11 2.30
N PHE A 385 26.08 9.00 2.45
CA PHE A 385 25.57 7.67 2.12
C PHE A 385 24.28 7.32 2.86
N HIS A 386 24.18 7.61 4.15
CA HIS A 386 22.99 7.27 4.94
C HIS A 386 21.75 8.03 4.44
N ARG A 387 21.82 9.35 4.31
CA ARG A 387 20.72 10.21 3.87
C ARG A 387 20.32 9.97 2.42
N ASP A 388 21.32 9.89 1.53
CA ASP A 388 21.08 9.92 0.09
C ASP A 388 20.95 8.52 -0.51
N VAL A 389 21.68 7.53 0.00
CA VAL A 389 21.64 6.16 -0.53
C VAL A 389 20.78 5.27 0.36
N GLU A 390 21.09 5.18 1.65
CA GLU A 390 20.41 4.23 2.55
C GLU A 390 18.95 4.61 2.75
N GLN A 391 18.61 5.88 2.97
CA GLN A 391 17.23 6.31 3.16
C GLN A 391 16.42 6.50 1.86
N ALA A 392 17.05 6.30 0.68
CA ALA A 392 16.32 6.38 -0.58
C ALA A 392 15.29 5.25 -0.72
N ALA A 393 14.07 5.63 -1.08
CA ALA A 393 12.92 4.74 -1.24
C ALA A 393 12.35 4.85 -2.66
N PHE A 394 12.16 3.69 -3.28
CA PHE A 394 11.68 3.54 -4.65
C PHE A 394 10.43 2.68 -4.63
N SER A 395 9.50 2.92 -5.56
CA SER A 395 8.41 1.98 -5.83
C SER A 395 8.01 2.07 -7.30
N PRO A 396 7.86 0.94 -8.03
CA PRO A 396 7.37 0.96 -9.41
C PRO A 396 5.93 1.49 -9.52
N GLY A 397 5.20 1.60 -8.40
CA GLY A 397 3.89 2.27 -8.34
C GLY A 397 3.97 3.80 -8.29
N SER A 398 5.17 4.39 -8.22
CA SER A 398 5.38 5.84 -8.31
C SER A 398 5.39 6.25 -9.77
N MET A 399 4.23 6.15 -10.43
CA MET A 399 4.06 6.53 -11.83
C MET A 399 3.60 7.99 -11.95
N VAL A 400 3.96 8.62 -13.06
CA VAL A 400 3.53 9.98 -13.41
C VAL A 400 2.52 9.94 -14.56
N PRO A 401 1.67 10.95 -14.73
CA PRO A 401 0.70 10.98 -15.83
C PRO A 401 1.35 10.70 -17.19
N GLY A 402 0.75 9.81 -17.97
CA GLY A 402 1.31 9.32 -19.24
C GLY A 402 2.13 8.03 -19.12
N VAL A 403 2.36 7.54 -17.91
CA VAL A 403 2.88 6.19 -17.61
C VAL A 403 1.88 5.47 -16.71
N GLU A 404 1.52 4.25 -17.08
CA GLU A 404 0.56 3.41 -16.36
C GLU A 404 1.08 1.98 -16.22
N ASP A 405 0.43 1.21 -15.34
CA ASP A 405 0.68 -0.20 -15.13
C ASP A 405 0.18 -1.05 -16.31
N SER A 406 0.66 -2.28 -16.39
CA SER A 406 0.15 -3.31 -17.29
C SER A 406 -0.47 -4.46 -16.48
N PRO A 407 -1.17 -5.40 -17.13
CA PRO A 407 -1.70 -6.58 -16.46
C PRO A 407 -0.66 -7.57 -15.89
N ASP A 408 0.64 -7.25 -15.92
CA ASP A 408 1.70 -8.07 -15.32
C ASP A 408 1.44 -8.29 -13.82
N PRO A 409 1.15 -9.53 -13.38
CA PRO A 409 0.71 -9.79 -12.00
C PRO A 409 1.80 -9.49 -10.97
N LEU A 410 3.07 -9.65 -11.33
CA LEU A 410 4.16 -9.30 -10.42
C LEU A 410 4.33 -7.79 -10.33
N LEU A 411 4.19 -7.04 -11.43
CA LEU A 411 4.19 -5.58 -11.40
C LEU A 411 3.06 -5.06 -10.50
N GLN A 412 1.83 -5.57 -10.69
CA GLN A 412 0.66 -5.21 -9.89
C GLN A 412 0.92 -5.31 -8.38
N PHE A 413 1.47 -6.45 -7.95
CA PHE A 413 1.80 -6.65 -6.55
C PHE A 413 2.98 -5.78 -6.08
N ARG A 414 4.01 -5.62 -6.91
CA ARG A 414 5.21 -4.83 -6.57
C ARG A 414 4.86 -3.36 -6.31
N MET A 415 3.83 -2.80 -6.93
CA MET A 415 3.39 -1.43 -6.64
C MET A 415 3.02 -1.24 -5.15
N PHE A 416 2.35 -2.23 -4.55
CA PHE A 416 2.05 -2.27 -3.12
C PHE A 416 3.30 -2.62 -2.29
N PHE A 417 3.93 -3.76 -2.60
CA PHE A 417 5.00 -4.36 -1.80
C PHE A 417 6.14 -3.38 -1.46
N TYR A 418 6.55 -2.57 -2.44
CA TYR A 418 7.65 -1.63 -2.22
C TYR A 418 7.29 -0.54 -1.21
N ARG A 419 6.06 -0.05 -1.19
CA ARG A 419 5.66 1.00 -0.23
C ARG A 419 5.53 0.45 1.18
N ASP A 420 4.94 -0.73 1.32
CA ASP A 420 4.83 -1.43 2.59
C ASP A 420 6.21 -1.65 3.25
N ALA A 421 7.15 -2.23 2.51
CA ALA A 421 8.51 -2.47 3.01
C ALA A 421 9.23 -1.17 3.43
N GLN A 422 8.99 -0.05 2.75
CA GLN A 422 9.61 1.23 3.10
C GLN A 422 8.97 1.87 4.33
N TYR A 423 7.66 1.69 4.54
CA TYR A 423 7.00 2.16 5.76
C TYR A 423 7.56 1.46 6.99
N HIS A 424 7.82 0.15 6.91
CA HIS A 424 8.49 -0.58 7.98
C HIS A 424 9.93 -0.05 8.24
N ARG A 425 10.66 0.28 7.17
CA ARG A 425 12.09 0.62 7.24
C ARG A 425 12.38 2.04 7.73
N ILE A 426 11.63 3.03 7.23
CA ILE A 426 11.91 4.46 7.42
C ILE A 426 10.66 5.32 7.71
N GLY A 427 9.52 4.68 7.96
CA GLY A 427 8.27 5.34 8.36
C GLY A 427 7.42 5.90 7.22
N VAL A 428 6.20 6.32 7.57
CA VAL A 428 5.17 6.76 6.60
C VAL A 428 5.46 8.12 5.95
N ASN A 429 6.24 8.97 6.63
CA ASN A 429 6.63 10.30 6.14
C ASN A 429 7.93 10.29 5.31
N LEU A 430 8.29 9.16 4.70
CA LEU A 430 9.52 9.00 3.90
C LEU A 430 9.75 10.08 2.83
N HIS A 431 8.69 10.72 2.32
CA HIS A 431 8.76 11.77 1.30
C HIS A 431 9.34 13.10 1.84
N GLN A 432 9.45 13.25 3.16
CA GLN A 432 10.12 14.39 3.81
C GLN A 432 11.62 14.15 3.99
N ILE A 433 12.14 12.96 3.65
CA ILE A 433 13.58 12.74 3.57
C ILE A 433 14.08 13.36 2.26
N PRO A 434 15.18 14.13 2.25
CA PRO A 434 15.62 14.91 1.08
C PRO A 434 15.62 14.14 -0.24
N VAL A 435 16.27 12.97 -0.31
CA VAL A 435 16.35 12.17 -1.55
C VAL A 435 15.00 11.63 -2.06
N ASN A 436 13.98 11.57 -1.20
CA ASN A 436 12.65 11.12 -1.59
C ASN A 436 11.69 12.29 -1.87
N CYS A 437 12.10 13.53 -1.55
CA CYS A 437 11.28 14.72 -1.68
C CYS A 437 10.97 15.00 -3.17
N PRO A 438 9.69 15.21 -3.53
CA PRO A 438 9.31 15.56 -4.90
C PRO A 438 9.56 17.05 -5.19
N PHE A 439 10.79 17.53 -4.97
CA PHE A 439 11.12 18.96 -4.93
C PHE A 439 10.88 19.72 -6.25
N MET A 440 10.83 19.02 -7.38
CA MET A 440 10.55 19.61 -8.70
C MET A 440 9.05 19.73 -9.01
N THR A 441 8.17 19.11 -8.22
CA THR A 441 6.74 19.08 -8.53
C THR A 441 6.13 20.48 -8.52
N LYS A 442 5.30 20.79 -9.52
CA LYS A 442 4.55 22.06 -9.58
C LYS A 442 3.40 22.11 -8.56
N SER A 443 2.98 20.95 -8.03
CA SER A 443 1.86 20.85 -7.11
C SER A 443 2.15 19.82 -6.01
N PHE A 444 2.26 20.28 -4.77
CA PHE A 444 2.44 19.44 -3.59
C PHE A 444 1.45 19.82 -2.49
N ALA A 445 0.35 19.08 -2.40
CA ALA A 445 -0.68 19.24 -1.37
C ALA A 445 -1.32 17.87 -1.08
N PRO A 446 -0.59 16.96 -0.39
CA PRO A 446 -1.09 15.61 -0.16
C PRO A 446 -2.33 15.62 0.74
N LEU A 447 -3.27 14.71 0.45
CA LEU A 447 -4.42 14.40 1.30
C LEU A 447 -4.08 13.42 2.43
N ASN A 448 -2.87 12.84 2.39
CA ASN A 448 -2.34 12.03 3.48
C ASN A 448 -1.60 12.96 4.44
N PHE A 449 -1.92 12.86 5.73
CA PHE A 449 -1.27 13.67 6.75
C PHE A 449 -1.02 12.96 8.08
N ASP A 450 -0.40 13.64 9.05
CA ASP A 450 0.10 13.08 10.33
C ASP A 450 1.18 12.00 10.14
N GLY A 451 1.22 11.00 11.03
CA GLY A 451 2.19 9.92 11.06
C GLY A 451 3.49 10.23 11.81
N GLN A 452 4.28 9.20 12.09
CA GLN A 452 5.57 9.33 12.78
C GLN A 452 6.50 10.30 12.02
N MET A 453 7.23 11.12 12.79
CA MET A 453 8.23 12.08 12.28
C MET A 453 7.69 13.06 11.22
N ARG A 454 6.45 13.55 11.38
CA ARG A 454 5.91 14.60 10.53
C ARG A 454 6.49 15.96 10.89
N VAL A 455 7.12 16.66 9.93
CA VAL A 455 7.87 17.90 10.17
C VAL A 455 7.54 19.07 9.22
N ASP A 456 6.65 18.87 8.25
CA ASP A 456 6.18 19.94 7.35
C ASP A 456 4.94 20.68 7.93
N ALA A 457 4.23 21.44 7.08
CA ALA A 457 3.02 22.19 7.47
C ALA A 457 1.79 21.32 7.79
N ASN A 458 1.90 19.99 7.74
CA ASN A 458 0.91 18.99 8.10
C ASN A 458 -0.51 19.33 7.61
N HIS A 459 -0.70 19.27 6.29
CA HIS A 459 -1.95 19.61 5.60
C HIS A 459 -2.35 21.10 5.64
N ALA A 460 -1.61 21.97 6.34
CA ALA A 460 -1.65 23.43 6.26
C ALA A 460 -3.05 24.07 6.39
N GLY A 461 -3.92 23.49 7.24
CA GLY A 461 -5.28 23.98 7.46
C GLY A 461 -6.30 23.59 6.39
N ASN A 462 -5.91 22.79 5.39
CA ASN A 462 -6.86 22.19 4.45
C ASN A 462 -7.84 21.26 5.19
N LYS A 463 -8.98 20.98 4.55
CA LYS A 463 -9.95 20.01 5.09
C LYS A 463 -9.39 18.61 4.96
N GLN A 464 -9.36 17.92 6.09
CA GLN A 464 -8.83 16.56 6.29
C GLN A 464 -9.53 15.43 5.50
N TYR A 465 -10.42 15.76 4.56
CA TYR A 465 -11.19 14.79 3.79
C TYR A 465 -11.55 15.34 2.40
N ALA A 466 -11.78 14.42 1.46
CA ALA A 466 -12.33 14.70 0.15
C ALA A 466 -13.39 13.65 -0.22
N PRO A 467 -14.45 14.02 -0.97
CA PRO A 467 -14.77 15.38 -1.43
C PRO A 467 -15.27 16.27 -0.29
N ASN A 468 -15.14 17.60 -0.45
CA ASN A 468 -15.66 18.58 0.51
C ASN A 468 -16.19 19.84 -0.20
N SER A 469 -16.96 20.66 0.52
CA SER A 469 -17.62 21.85 -0.04
C SER A 469 -16.69 23.05 -0.28
N PHE A 470 -15.44 23.02 0.19
CA PHE A 470 -14.56 24.18 0.24
C PHE A 470 -13.53 24.20 -0.89
N ALA A 471 -13.06 23.04 -1.34
CA ALA A 471 -12.09 22.95 -2.42
C ALA A 471 -12.31 21.70 -3.29
N HIS A 472 -12.20 21.90 -4.61
CA HIS A 472 -12.18 20.82 -5.61
C HIS A 472 -10.96 21.00 -6.52
N LYS A 473 -9.77 20.66 -6.02
CA LYS A 473 -8.50 20.77 -6.75
C LYS A 473 -8.02 19.39 -7.22
N PHE A 474 -8.81 18.74 -8.07
CA PHE A 474 -8.51 17.43 -8.65
C PHE A 474 -8.32 17.55 -10.16
N ARG A 475 -7.42 16.75 -10.73
CA ARG A 475 -7.21 16.75 -12.19
C ARG A 475 -8.36 16.03 -12.90
N PRO A 476 -8.83 16.55 -14.05
CA PRO A 476 -9.96 15.99 -14.80
C PRO A 476 -9.59 14.84 -15.75
N ASP A 477 -8.42 14.21 -15.58
CA ASP A 477 -7.85 13.24 -16.53
C ASP A 477 -7.55 11.88 -15.90
N SER A 478 -8.41 11.42 -15.00
CA SER A 478 -8.19 10.20 -14.20
C SER A 478 -9.07 9.02 -14.61
N HIS A 479 -8.53 7.82 -14.87
CA HIS A 479 -9.29 6.64 -15.33
C HIS A 479 -10.21 5.96 -14.28
N TYR A 480 -10.75 6.70 -13.30
CA TYR A 480 -11.56 6.14 -12.22
C TYR A 480 -13.05 6.13 -12.53
N TYR A 481 -13.65 4.94 -12.49
CA TYR A 481 -15.09 4.75 -12.67
C TYR A 481 -15.91 5.44 -11.56
N HIS A 482 -17.02 6.08 -11.92
CA HIS A 482 -17.94 6.71 -10.99
C HIS A 482 -19.36 6.21 -11.25
N GLU A 483 -20.09 5.76 -10.23
CA GLU A 483 -21.45 5.25 -10.44
C GLU A 483 -22.48 6.35 -10.78
N GLY A 484 -22.44 7.48 -10.09
CA GLY A 484 -23.15 8.70 -10.51
C GLY A 484 -24.65 8.61 -10.80
N LYS A 485 -25.38 7.58 -10.33
CA LYS A 485 -26.79 7.32 -10.72
C LYS A 485 -27.80 7.82 -9.68
N LYS A 486 -29.03 8.08 -10.11
CA LYS A 486 -30.14 8.34 -9.17
C LYS A 486 -30.59 7.09 -8.40
N SER A 487 -30.22 5.89 -8.87
CA SER A 487 -30.53 4.64 -8.19
C SER A 487 -29.87 4.51 -6.82
N GLU A 488 -28.81 5.29 -6.53
CA GLU A 488 -28.20 5.38 -5.19
C GLU A 488 -29.21 5.75 -4.10
N TYR A 489 -30.31 6.42 -4.47
CA TYR A 489 -31.34 6.83 -3.53
C TYR A 489 -32.48 5.82 -3.38
N ASP A 490 -32.55 4.77 -4.19
CA ASP A 490 -33.70 3.86 -4.23
C ASP A 490 -33.82 3.03 -2.95
N GLN A 491 -32.73 2.41 -2.48
CA GLN A 491 -32.76 1.65 -1.23
C GLN A 491 -32.97 2.52 0.01
N PRO A 492 -32.28 3.69 0.16
CA PRO A 492 -32.62 4.63 1.23
C PRO A 492 -34.08 5.09 1.19
N ARG A 493 -34.65 5.28 -0.01
CA ARG A 493 -36.06 5.65 -0.18
C ARG A 493 -36.98 4.53 0.29
N GLU A 494 -36.72 3.28 -0.08
CA GLU A 494 -37.49 2.12 0.40
C GLU A 494 -37.42 1.98 1.93
N LEU A 495 -36.24 2.18 2.52
CA LEU A 495 -36.08 2.20 3.97
C LEU A 495 -36.97 3.29 4.60
N TRP A 496 -36.93 4.51 4.04
CA TRP A 496 -37.73 5.64 4.50
C TRP A 496 -39.24 5.42 4.33
N THR A 497 -39.69 5.00 3.15
CA THR A 497 -41.11 5.01 2.76
C THR A 497 -41.85 3.74 3.15
N ARG A 498 -41.19 2.58 3.19
CA ARG A 498 -41.84 1.29 3.40
C ARG A 498 -41.48 0.65 4.73
N VAL A 499 -40.21 0.72 5.14
CA VAL A 499 -39.71 0.02 6.33
C VAL A 499 -39.91 0.84 7.60
N PHE A 500 -39.54 2.13 7.59
CA PHE A 500 -39.67 2.97 8.78
C PHE A 500 -41.13 3.24 9.13
N THR A 501 -41.47 2.97 10.38
CA THR A 501 -42.72 3.38 11.02
C THR A 501 -42.79 4.91 11.15
N LYS A 502 -43.99 5.45 11.39
CA LYS A 502 -44.18 6.90 11.60
C LYS A 502 -43.29 7.46 12.72
N GLU A 503 -43.14 6.71 13.81
CA GLU A 503 -42.31 7.14 14.94
C GLU A 503 -40.83 7.10 14.60
N GLN A 504 -40.36 6.07 13.88
CA GLN A 504 -38.98 6.01 13.38
C GLN A 504 -38.67 7.16 12.42
N ARG A 505 -39.61 7.54 11.54
CA ARG A 505 -39.45 8.71 10.66
C ARG A 505 -39.34 10.02 11.42
N LYS A 506 -40.21 10.22 12.40
CA LYS A 506 -40.18 11.39 13.30
C LYS A 506 -38.86 11.47 14.07
N ASN A 507 -38.40 10.34 14.61
CA ASN A 507 -37.13 10.26 15.33
C ASN A 507 -35.93 10.50 14.41
N THR A 508 -35.96 10.00 13.18
CA THR A 508 -34.91 10.25 12.18
C THR A 508 -34.82 11.74 11.85
N ILE A 509 -35.95 12.40 11.55
CA ILE A 509 -36.00 13.85 11.35
C ILE A 509 -35.42 14.59 12.57
N LYS A 510 -35.88 14.22 13.78
CA LYS A 510 -35.44 14.82 15.04
C LYS A 510 -33.94 14.71 15.25
N ASN A 511 -33.40 13.51 15.08
CA ASN A 511 -32.00 13.21 15.31
C ASN A 511 -31.11 13.91 14.28
N THR A 512 -31.51 13.86 13.00
CA THR A 512 -30.78 14.54 11.92
C THR A 512 -30.78 16.06 12.12
N GLY A 513 -31.93 16.68 12.41
CA GLY A 513 -32.01 18.12 12.70
C GLY A 513 -31.20 18.53 13.93
N ASN A 514 -31.20 17.69 14.98
CA ASN A 514 -30.40 17.92 16.19
C ASN A 514 -28.89 17.95 15.95
N MET A 515 -28.41 17.23 14.94
CA MET A 515 -26.99 17.25 14.57
C MET A 515 -26.70 18.34 13.53
N LEU A 516 -27.55 18.45 12.49
CA LEU A 516 -27.35 19.37 11.38
C LEU A 516 -27.34 20.85 11.82
N LYS A 517 -28.06 21.20 12.90
CA LYS A 517 -28.05 22.56 13.46
C LYS A 517 -26.69 23.03 13.99
N PHE A 518 -25.76 22.12 14.30
CA PHE A 518 -24.41 22.46 14.73
C PHE A 518 -23.46 22.71 13.55
N VAL A 519 -23.89 22.42 12.32
CA VAL A 519 -23.11 22.73 11.12
C VAL A 519 -23.14 24.23 10.89
N ALA A 520 -21.99 24.88 11.04
CA ALA A 520 -21.87 26.34 10.93
C ALA A 520 -22.00 26.88 9.50
N TYR A 521 -21.88 26.04 8.47
CA TYR A 521 -21.83 26.47 7.07
C TYR A 521 -23.13 26.11 6.32
N PRO A 522 -23.92 27.11 5.87
CA PRO A 522 -25.17 26.88 5.14
C PRO A 522 -25.00 26.03 3.88
N GLU A 523 -23.86 26.15 3.19
CA GLU A 523 -23.57 25.35 1.99
C GLU A 523 -23.52 23.85 2.28
N ILE A 524 -23.00 23.44 3.44
CA ILE A 524 -22.98 22.03 3.85
C ILE A 524 -24.40 21.57 4.18
N GLN A 525 -25.18 22.40 4.88
CA GLN A 525 -26.57 22.11 5.21
C GLN A 525 -27.40 21.92 3.93
N LYS A 526 -27.29 22.83 2.96
CA LYS A 526 -27.94 22.75 1.63
C LYS A 526 -27.57 21.47 0.88
N LYS A 527 -26.27 21.17 0.77
CA LYS A 527 -25.80 19.98 0.05
C LYS A 527 -26.30 18.68 0.67
N TYR A 528 -26.28 18.58 2.00
CA TYR A 528 -26.84 17.42 2.70
C TYR A 528 -28.35 17.30 2.47
N LEU A 529 -29.11 18.39 2.66
CA LEU A 529 -30.55 18.39 2.44
C LEU A 529 -30.92 18.04 0.98
N ALA A 530 -30.11 18.42 0.00
CA ALA A 530 -30.33 18.09 -1.41
C ALA A 530 -30.18 16.58 -1.67
N GLN A 531 -29.18 15.93 -1.07
CA GLN A 531 -29.04 14.46 -1.12
C GLN A 531 -30.25 13.79 -0.48
N VAL A 532 -30.67 14.26 0.69
CA VAL A 532 -31.82 13.73 1.44
C VAL A 532 -33.15 13.99 0.72
N CYS A 533 -33.29 15.09 -0.01
CA CYS A 533 -34.48 15.39 -0.81
C CYS A 533 -34.70 14.35 -1.91
N ASN A 534 -33.64 13.76 -2.46
CA ASN A 534 -33.75 12.66 -3.40
C ASN A 534 -34.18 11.34 -2.73
N ILE A 535 -33.96 11.17 -1.42
CA ILE A 535 -34.47 10.04 -0.64
C ILE A 535 -35.96 10.23 -0.36
N GLY A 536 -36.32 11.37 0.25
CA GLY A 536 -37.70 11.72 0.59
C GLY A 536 -37.86 13.24 0.76
N PRO A 537 -38.71 13.91 -0.04
CA PRO A 537 -38.94 15.35 0.11
C PRO A 537 -39.52 15.72 1.49
N ASP A 538 -40.33 14.84 2.09
CA ASP A 538 -40.89 15.00 3.43
C ASP A 538 -39.81 14.90 4.52
N LEU A 539 -38.85 13.99 4.36
CA LEU A 539 -37.67 13.90 5.23
C LEU A 539 -36.85 15.19 5.20
N ALA A 540 -36.51 15.67 4.00
CA ALA A 540 -35.72 16.89 3.83
C ALA A 540 -36.44 18.13 4.41
N LYS A 541 -37.75 18.28 4.15
CA LYS A 541 -38.57 19.37 4.72
C LYS A 541 -38.65 19.30 6.24
N GLY A 542 -38.83 18.10 6.79
CA GLY A 542 -38.84 17.86 8.23
C GLY A 542 -37.53 18.27 8.90
N VAL A 543 -36.39 17.88 8.32
CA VAL A 543 -35.06 18.24 8.84
C VAL A 543 -34.80 19.74 8.70
N TYR A 544 -35.16 20.35 7.57
CA TYR A 544 -35.03 21.79 7.36
C TYR A 544 -35.81 22.60 8.40
N GLY A 545 -37.04 22.19 8.73
CA GLY A 545 -37.86 22.85 9.75
C GLY A 545 -37.29 22.81 11.18
N MET A 546 -36.25 22.01 11.42
CA MET A 546 -35.56 21.94 12.71
C MET A 546 -34.31 22.82 12.78
N LEU A 547 -33.88 23.40 11.67
CA LEU A 547 -32.71 24.28 11.66
C LEU A 547 -33.08 25.62 12.30
N PRO A 548 -32.25 26.14 13.24
CA PRO A 548 -32.49 27.43 13.85
C PRO A 548 -32.17 28.53 12.83
N LYS A 549 -33.20 29.19 12.29
CA LYS A 549 -33.08 30.34 11.37
C LYS A 549 -32.14 30.05 10.17
N PRO A 550 -32.52 29.15 9.25
CA PRO A 550 -31.70 28.84 8.08
C PRO A 550 -31.45 30.09 7.22
N GLU A 551 -30.24 30.23 6.70
CA GLU A 551 -29.81 31.37 5.86
C GLU A 551 -30.10 31.16 4.36
N PHE A 552 -30.93 30.19 4.03
CA PHE A 552 -31.28 29.81 2.66
C PHE A 552 -32.71 29.29 2.61
N GLU A 553 -33.32 29.34 1.44
CA GLU A 553 -34.69 28.85 1.25
C GLU A 553 -34.71 27.38 0.83
N PHE A 554 -35.76 26.65 1.22
CA PHE A 554 -35.89 25.23 0.86
C PHE A 554 -35.99 25.01 -0.67
N ALA A 555 -36.45 26.01 -1.43
CA ALA A 555 -36.46 25.94 -2.89
C ALA A 555 -35.04 25.80 -3.48
N GLU A 556 -34.01 26.33 -2.81
CA GLU A 556 -32.61 26.12 -3.22
C GLU A 556 -32.19 24.66 -3.07
N VAL A 557 -32.67 23.98 -2.01
CA VAL A 557 -32.43 22.55 -1.78
C VAL A 557 -33.05 21.70 -2.89
N GLU A 558 -34.31 21.99 -3.25
CA GLU A 558 -35.02 21.28 -4.33
C GLU A 558 -34.33 21.49 -5.70
N LYS A 559 -33.74 22.67 -5.94
CA LYS A 559 -32.94 22.91 -7.15
C LYS A 559 -31.64 22.10 -7.14
N LEU A 560 -30.91 22.12 -6.02
CA LEU A 560 -29.65 21.40 -5.86
C LEU A 560 -29.82 19.87 -5.91
N SER A 561 -30.98 19.33 -5.51
CA SER A 561 -31.20 17.88 -5.55
C SER A 561 -31.21 17.31 -6.97
N GLN A 562 -31.49 18.12 -7.99
CA GLN A 562 -31.62 17.66 -9.37
C GLN A 562 -30.34 17.00 -9.91
N ASP A 563 -29.18 17.53 -9.53
CA ASP A 563 -27.85 17.08 -9.96
C ASP A 563 -26.95 16.57 -8.81
N ALA A 564 -27.47 16.47 -7.58
CA ALA A 564 -26.72 16.05 -6.40
C ALA A 564 -25.96 14.71 -6.55
N HIS A 565 -26.53 13.76 -7.31
CA HIS A 565 -25.94 12.45 -7.62
C HIS A 565 -24.67 12.51 -8.47
N VAL A 566 -24.41 13.61 -9.18
CA VAL A 566 -23.25 13.78 -10.07
C VAL A 566 -22.21 14.78 -9.57
N TRP A 567 -22.41 15.40 -8.40
CA TRP A 567 -21.42 16.31 -7.84
C TRP A 567 -20.06 15.64 -7.67
N TYR A 568 -19.00 16.36 -8.02
CA TYR A 568 -17.60 15.90 -7.95
C TYR A 568 -17.27 14.69 -8.82
N LYS A 569 -18.12 14.32 -9.80
CA LYS A 569 -17.92 13.18 -10.71
C LYS A 569 -17.67 13.66 -12.13
N GLU A 570 -16.66 13.10 -12.78
CA GLU A 570 -16.39 13.39 -14.18
C GLU A 570 -17.32 12.63 -15.12
N LYS A 571 -17.98 13.37 -16.03
CA LYS A 571 -18.99 12.81 -16.93
C LYS A 571 -18.48 11.65 -17.81
N LYS A 572 -17.22 11.70 -18.25
CA LYS A 572 -16.63 10.66 -19.12
C LYS A 572 -16.41 9.32 -18.41
N PHE A 573 -16.35 9.30 -17.09
CA PHE A 573 -16.19 8.08 -16.29
C PHE A 573 -17.47 7.65 -15.56
N GLN A 574 -18.57 8.36 -15.83
CA GLN A 574 -19.90 7.91 -15.42
C GLN A 574 -20.37 6.74 -16.28
N PRO A 575 -21.28 5.90 -15.78
CA PRO A 575 -21.63 4.67 -16.47
C PRO A 575 -22.50 5.03 -17.67
N SER A 576 -22.05 4.68 -18.87
CA SER A 576 -22.86 4.77 -20.09
C SER A 576 -23.67 3.49 -20.27
N THR A 577 -24.75 3.56 -21.05
CA THR A 577 -25.52 2.37 -21.47
C THR A 577 -24.69 1.35 -22.26
N SER A 578 -23.52 1.75 -22.77
CA SER A 578 -22.57 0.89 -23.49
C SER A 578 -21.57 0.17 -22.58
N ASN A 579 -21.31 0.68 -21.37
CA ASN A 579 -20.27 0.17 -20.47
C ASN A 579 -20.91 -0.44 -19.22
N LYS A 580 -21.61 -1.57 -19.40
CA LYS A 580 -21.83 -2.46 -18.25
C LYS A 580 -20.53 -3.23 -18.05
N LEU A 581 -19.94 -3.14 -16.86
CA LEU A 581 -19.00 -4.15 -16.36
C LEU A 581 -19.80 -5.43 -16.15
N GLN A 582 -20.19 -6.09 -17.25
CA GLN A 582 -20.53 -7.50 -17.21
C GLN A 582 -19.19 -8.21 -17.13
N GLY A 583 -18.82 -8.65 -15.93
CA GLY A 583 -17.87 -9.74 -15.83
C GLY A 583 -18.47 -10.90 -16.59
N TYR A 584 -18.02 -11.12 -17.82
CA TYR A 584 -18.28 -12.37 -18.50
C TYR A 584 -17.54 -13.42 -17.68
N ALA A 585 -18.28 -14.26 -16.94
CA ALA A 585 -17.75 -15.56 -16.60
C ALA A 585 -17.28 -16.17 -17.92
N THR A 586 -16.01 -16.60 -17.98
CA THR A 586 -15.45 -17.29 -19.14
C THR A 586 -16.47 -18.30 -19.65
N ASN A 587 -16.81 -18.24 -20.95
CA ASN A 587 -17.78 -19.09 -21.63
C ASN A 587 -17.36 -20.58 -21.61
N GLY A 588 -17.33 -21.17 -20.44
CA GLY A 588 -17.22 -22.59 -20.17
C GLY A 588 -18.28 -22.94 -19.13
N PRO A 589 -18.80 -24.18 -19.13
CA PRO A 589 -19.86 -24.58 -18.21
C PRO A 589 -19.35 -24.40 -16.77
N CYS A 590 -19.82 -23.32 -16.12
CA CYS A 590 -19.71 -22.96 -14.72
C CYS A 590 -18.61 -23.69 -13.92
N GLY A 591 -17.38 -23.17 -13.92
CA GLY A 591 -16.27 -23.74 -13.14
C GLY A 591 -16.30 -23.49 -11.62
N LEU A 592 -17.16 -22.59 -11.12
CA LEU A 592 -17.24 -22.26 -9.70
C LEU A 592 -18.19 -23.18 -8.91
N PHE A 593 -19.24 -23.69 -9.56
CA PHE A 593 -20.26 -24.53 -8.91
C PHE A 593 -19.75 -25.96 -8.60
N PRO A 594 -19.07 -26.67 -9.54
CA PRO A 594 -18.53 -28.01 -9.30
C PRO A 594 -17.39 -28.01 -8.28
N ARG A 595 -16.56 -26.96 -8.24
CA ARG A 595 -15.43 -26.88 -7.31
C ARG A 595 -15.89 -26.91 -5.86
N ARG A 596 -16.92 -26.14 -5.48
CA ARG A 596 -17.46 -26.13 -4.10
C ARG A 596 -18.00 -27.50 -3.67
N ILE A 597 -18.69 -28.21 -4.57
CA ILE A 597 -19.22 -29.55 -4.32
C ILE A 597 -18.08 -30.55 -4.12
N ILE A 598 -17.04 -30.50 -4.95
CA ILE A 598 -15.86 -31.37 -4.81
C ILE A 598 -15.12 -31.10 -3.49
N TYR A 599 -14.99 -29.84 -3.08
CA TYR A 599 -14.39 -29.49 -1.79
C TYR A 599 -15.21 -30.04 -0.62
N TYR A 600 -16.54 -29.94 -0.67
CA TYR A 600 -17.40 -30.50 0.38
C TYR A 600 -17.33 -32.03 0.46
N LEU A 601 -17.45 -32.72 -0.68
CA LEU A 601 -17.36 -34.18 -0.73
C LEU A 601 -16.00 -34.67 -0.20
N ARG A 602 -14.91 -33.95 -0.51
CA ARG A 602 -13.59 -34.21 0.08
C ARG A 602 -13.55 -33.97 1.60
N ALA A 603 -14.13 -32.87 2.08
CA ALA A 603 -14.19 -32.55 3.51
C ALA A 603 -14.99 -33.59 4.32
N LYS A 604 -15.96 -34.27 3.70
CA LYS A 604 -16.76 -35.35 4.32
C LYS A 604 -16.25 -36.76 3.97
N HIS A 605 -15.06 -36.88 3.36
CA HIS A 605 -14.48 -38.14 2.91
C HIS A 605 -15.35 -38.99 1.96
N ILE A 606 -16.30 -38.36 1.25
CA ILE A 606 -17.13 -39.03 0.24
C ILE A 606 -16.33 -39.07 -1.07
N THR A 607 -15.92 -40.28 -1.46
CA THR A 607 -15.04 -40.50 -2.61
C THR A 607 -15.84 -40.87 -3.86
N SER A 608 -15.20 -40.83 -5.03
CA SER A 608 -15.82 -41.29 -6.28
C SER A 608 -16.24 -42.77 -6.23
N SER A 609 -15.56 -43.61 -5.45
CA SER A 609 -15.98 -45.01 -5.22
C SER A 609 -17.20 -45.11 -4.32
N THR A 610 -17.36 -44.22 -3.33
CA THR A 610 -18.55 -44.13 -2.47
C THR A 610 -19.81 -43.78 -3.28
N LEU A 611 -19.69 -42.82 -4.21
CA LEU A 611 -20.77 -42.44 -5.13
C LEU A 611 -21.12 -43.58 -6.11
N ALA A 612 -20.10 -44.28 -6.62
CA ALA A 612 -20.30 -45.42 -7.52
C ALA A 612 -20.98 -46.61 -6.83
N GLN A 613 -20.69 -46.87 -5.55
CA GLN A 613 -21.37 -47.92 -4.77
C GLN A 613 -22.87 -47.67 -4.60
N HIS A 614 -23.31 -46.41 -4.65
CA HIS A 614 -24.72 -46.02 -4.56
C HIS A 614 -25.35 -45.73 -5.93
N ASN A 615 -24.64 -45.98 -7.04
CA ASN A 615 -25.06 -45.70 -8.42
C ASN A 615 -25.49 -44.23 -8.65
N ILE A 616 -24.85 -43.28 -7.95
CA ILE A 616 -25.16 -41.85 -8.03
C ILE A 616 -24.23 -41.18 -9.05
N HIS A 617 -24.82 -40.56 -10.08
CA HIS A 617 -24.08 -39.78 -11.08
C HIS A 617 -24.33 -38.28 -10.93
N LEU A 618 -23.25 -37.52 -10.73
CA LEU A 618 -23.26 -36.05 -10.65
C LEU A 618 -22.97 -35.45 -12.02
N ILE A 619 -23.95 -34.75 -12.59
CA ILE A 619 -23.84 -34.16 -13.93
C ILE A 619 -24.06 -32.65 -13.82
N PRO A 620 -23.03 -31.81 -14.04
CA PRO A 620 -23.20 -30.37 -14.13
C PRO A 620 -23.89 -30.02 -15.46
N VAL A 621 -25.01 -29.31 -15.39
CA VAL A 621 -25.78 -28.91 -16.57
C VAL A 621 -26.12 -27.42 -16.51
N THR A 622 -26.21 -26.78 -17.69
CA THR A 622 -26.69 -25.40 -17.83
C THR A 622 -28.02 -25.47 -18.56
N LEU A 623 -29.11 -25.08 -17.90
CA LEU A 623 -30.46 -25.18 -18.48
C LEU A 623 -30.84 -23.89 -19.20
N SER A 624 -31.47 -24.01 -20.37
CA SER A 624 -32.14 -22.89 -21.05
C SER A 624 -33.55 -22.70 -20.49
N ASN A 625 -34.14 -21.51 -20.65
CA ASN A 625 -35.47 -21.19 -20.09
C ASN A 625 -36.57 -22.15 -20.59
N ASP A 626 -36.45 -22.66 -21.81
CA ASP A 626 -37.42 -23.61 -22.39
C ASP A 626 -37.33 -25.01 -21.74
N THR A 627 -36.20 -25.36 -21.12
CA THR A 627 -35.98 -26.65 -20.45
C THR A 627 -36.41 -26.64 -18.98
N LEU A 628 -36.46 -25.46 -18.35
CA LEU A 628 -36.91 -25.29 -16.96
C LEU A 628 -38.44 -25.44 -16.81
N ALA A 629 -39.20 -25.16 -17.86
CA ALA A 629 -40.66 -25.23 -17.87
C ALA A 629 -41.22 -26.67 -17.89
N SER A 630 -40.41 -27.67 -18.22
CA SER A 630 -40.80 -29.10 -18.27
C SER A 630 -40.37 -29.90 -17.04
N ALA A 631 -39.70 -29.26 -16.07
CA ALA A 631 -39.29 -29.91 -14.83
C ALA A 631 -40.48 -29.98 -13.84
N PRO A 632 -40.80 -31.16 -13.26
CA PRO A 632 -42.06 -31.40 -12.55
C PRO A 632 -42.23 -30.67 -11.19
N SER A 633 -41.37 -29.70 -10.84
CA SER A 633 -41.39 -29.00 -9.54
C SER A 633 -40.97 -27.51 -9.59
N TYR A 634 -41.12 -26.82 -10.73
CA TYR A 634 -40.61 -25.43 -10.89
C TYR A 634 -41.68 -24.40 -11.28
N GLU A 635 -41.71 -23.25 -10.58
CA GLU A 635 -42.38 -22.00 -11.01
C GLU A 635 -41.35 -21.00 -11.54
N ALA A 636 -41.40 -20.71 -12.85
CA ALA A 636 -40.48 -19.78 -13.49
C ALA A 636 -40.77 -18.30 -13.14
N ARG A 637 -39.74 -17.52 -12.79
CA ARG A 637 -39.83 -16.04 -12.72
C ARG A 637 -39.27 -15.38 -13.98
N PRO A 638 -39.77 -14.21 -14.43
CA PRO A 638 -39.50 -13.66 -15.77
C PRO A 638 -38.07 -13.19 -16.06
N HIS A 639 -37.12 -13.36 -15.13
CA HIS A 639 -35.77 -12.78 -15.23
C HIS A 639 -34.63 -13.78 -14.98
N ASP A 640 -34.92 -15.08 -14.85
CA ASP A 640 -33.87 -16.09 -14.80
C ASP A 640 -33.31 -16.30 -16.23
N THR A 641 -32.00 -16.11 -16.43
CA THR A 641 -31.27 -16.49 -17.66
C THR A 641 -30.23 -17.55 -17.31
N ALA A 642 -30.20 -18.65 -18.09
CA ALA A 642 -29.24 -19.76 -18.10
C ALA A 642 -28.33 -19.90 -16.86
N LEU A 643 -28.71 -20.80 -15.94
CA LEU A 643 -28.01 -21.01 -14.67
C LEU A 643 -27.45 -22.44 -14.53
N PRO A 644 -26.32 -22.61 -13.83
CA PRO A 644 -25.79 -23.93 -13.50
C PRO A 644 -26.69 -24.65 -12.48
N VAL A 645 -27.01 -25.90 -12.78
CA VAL A 645 -27.77 -26.80 -11.91
C VAL A 645 -27.02 -28.12 -11.81
N LEU A 646 -26.99 -28.72 -10.61
CA LEU A 646 -26.47 -30.08 -10.44
C LEU A 646 -27.61 -31.07 -10.66
N ARG A 647 -27.49 -31.92 -11.68
CA ARG A 647 -28.38 -33.06 -11.87
C ARG A 647 -27.81 -34.29 -11.18
N ILE A 648 -28.63 -34.94 -10.38
CA ILE A 648 -28.32 -36.17 -9.65
C ILE A 648 -29.26 -37.27 -10.17
N GLN A 649 -28.68 -38.33 -10.73
CA GLN A 649 -29.43 -39.51 -11.17
C GLN A 649 -29.33 -40.62 -10.14
N HIS A 650 -30.47 -41.16 -9.72
CA HIS A 650 -30.59 -42.23 -8.73
C HIS A 650 -30.78 -43.62 -9.37
N PRO A 651 -30.50 -44.69 -8.61
CA PRO A 651 -30.92 -46.04 -9.00
C PRO A 651 -32.45 -46.11 -9.13
N GLY A 652 -32.97 -46.37 -10.34
CA GLY A 652 -34.41 -46.43 -10.62
C GLY A 652 -34.93 -45.37 -11.60
N GLY A 653 -34.07 -44.46 -12.08
CA GLY A 653 -34.41 -43.51 -13.14
C GLY A 653 -35.07 -42.21 -12.67
N THR A 654 -35.16 -41.99 -11.35
CA THR A 654 -35.58 -40.71 -10.76
C THR A 654 -34.42 -39.71 -10.79
N GLU A 655 -34.74 -38.46 -11.12
CA GLU A 655 -33.76 -37.37 -11.22
C GLU A 655 -34.04 -36.27 -10.19
N THR A 656 -33.00 -35.80 -9.51
CA THR A 656 -33.06 -34.63 -8.62
C THR A 656 -32.20 -33.50 -9.19
N TRP A 657 -32.71 -32.27 -9.15
CA TRP A 657 -32.07 -31.08 -9.71
C TRP A 657 -31.90 -30.03 -8.61
N ILE A 658 -30.66 -29.62 -8.32
CA ILE A 658 -30.37 -28.74 -7.17
C ILE A 658 -29.60 -27.49 -7.62
N ARG A 659 -30.12 -26.31 -7.23
CA ARG A 659 -29.63 -24.97 -7.65
C ARG A 659 -28.75 -24.28 -6.59
N GLU A 660 -28.95 -24.53 -5.30
CA GLU A 660 -28.22 -23.84 -4.23
C GLU A 660 -27.23 -24.76 -3.51
N SER A 661 -26.06 -24.21 -3.17
CA SER A 661 -24.98 -24.98 -2.56
C SER A 661 -25.32 -25.52 -1.17
N VAL A 662 -26.24 -24.88 -0.43
CA VAL A 662 -26.70 -25.35 0.90
C VAL A 662 -27.62 -26.57 0.76
N ALA A 663 -28.56 -26.56 -0.18
CA ALA A 663 -29.48 -27.67 -0.44
C ALA A 663 -28.77 -28.95 -0.94
N ILE A 664 -27.60 -28.82 -1.60
CA ILE A 664 -26.76 -29.97 -1.99
C ILE A 664 -26.14 -30.64 -0.76
N MET A 665 -25.80 -29.86 0.26
CA MET A 665 -25.12 -30.33 1.47
C MET A 665 -26.09 -31.15 2.33
N GLU A 666 -27.31 -30.64 2.51
CA GLU A 666 -28.41 -31.29 3.24
C GLU A 666 -28.82 -32.60 2.55
N TYR A 667 -28.93 -32.58 1.22
CA TYR A 667 -29.28 -33.77 0.43
C TYR A 667 -28.27 -34.92 0.57
N PHE A 668 -26.96 -34.61 0.59
CA PHE A 668 -25.94 -35.65 0.78
C PHE A 668 -25.80 -36.11 2.22
N GLU A 669 -26.12 -35.27 3.21
CA GLU A 669 -26.20 -35.72 4.60
C GLU A 669 -27.31 -36.77 4.74
N ASP A 670 -28.52 -36.52 4.25
CA ASP A 670 -29.63 -37.49 4.34
C ASP A 670 -29.33 -38.85 3.69
N ILE A 671 -28.69 -38.87 2.52
CA ILE A 671 -28.35 -40.12 1.82
C ILE A 671 -27.30 -40.95 2.56
N PHE A 672 -26.33 -40.30 3.22
CA PHE A 672 -25.16 -40.98 3.78
C PHE A 672 -25.16 -41.11 5.31
N THR A 673 -26.02 -40.38 6.04
CA THR A 673 -26.14 -40.51 7.50
C THR A 673 -27.33 -41.34 7.96
N GLY A 674 -28.24 -41.73 7.07
CA GLY A 674 -29.31 -42.69 7.38
C GLY A 674 -30.34 -42.21 8.40
N SER A 675 -30.56 -40.90 8.54
CA SER A 675 -31.66 -40.31 9.32
C SER A 675 -32.98 -40.48 8.58
N GLY A 676 -33.46 -41.72 8.49
CA GLY A 676 -34.78 -42.03 7.97
C GLY A 676 -35.89 -41.55 8.89
N GLU A 677 -36.27 -40.28 8.78
CA GLU A 677 -37.63 -39.82 9.04
C GLU A 677 -38.15 -39.11 7.78
N GLY A 678 -39.25 -39.64 7.25
CA GLY A 678 -39.68 -39.43 5.88
C GLY A 678 -40.17 -38.02 5.54
N TYR A 679 -40.16 -37.77 4.23
CA TYR A 679 -40.90 -36.71 3.56
C TYR A 679 -42.36 -36.68 4.05
N VAL A 680 -42.75 -35.64 4.78
CA VAL A 680 -44.16 -35.27 4.97
C VAL A 680 -44.51 -34.22 3.91
N ASP A 681 -45.54 -34.56 3.14
CA ASP A 681 -46.22 -33.78 2.10
C ASP A 681 -46.33 -32.27 2.38
N TRP A 682 -45.82 -31.43 1.48
CA TRP A 682 -45.97 -29.97 1.49
C TRP A 682 -47.38 -29.58 0.99
N ARG A 683 -48.41 -29.99 1.74
CA ARG A 683 -49.74 -29.39 1.68
C ARG A 683 -50.06 -28.75 3.04
N GLY A 684 -49.56 -27.53 3.22
CA GLY A 684 -50.10 -26.54 4.16
C GLY A 684 -49.47 -26.50 5.55
N VAL A 685 -48.44 -25.66 5.75
CA VAL A 685 -48.14 -24.99 7.03
C VAL A 685 -47.57 -23.59 6.74
N SER A 686 -48.00 -22.61 7.54
CA SER A 686 -47.80 -21.16 7.38
C SER A 686 -46.44 -20.64 7.88
N ILE A 687 -46.11 -19.43 7.42
CA ILE A 687 -44.89 -18.62 7.54
C ILE A 687 -44.41 -18.24 8.97
N GLU A 688 -44.86 -18.87 10.05
CA GLU A 688 -44.68 -18.30 11.41
C GLU A 688 -43.54 -18.85 12.29
N GLN A 689 -42.71 -19.80 11.84
CA GLN A 689 -41.64 -20.39 12.68
C GLN A 689 -40.20 -20.12 12.22
N HIS A 690 -39.99 -19.24 11.24
CA HIS A 690 -38.65 -18.79 10.80
C HIS A 690 -38.28 -17.36 11.28
N ALA A 691 -38.96 -16.86 12.33
CA ALA A 691 -38.69 -15.55 12.91
C ALA A 691 -37.66 -15.55 14.06
N LYS A 692 -37.17 -16.70 14.55
CA LYS A 692 -36.34 -16.74 15.78
C LYS A 692 -34.83 -16.82 15.60
N THR A 693 -34.31 -16.88 14.37
CA THR A 693 -32.86 -16.93 14.12
C THR A 693 -32.29 -15.63 13.54
N ARG A 694 -33.12 -14.58 13.42
CA ARG A 694 -32.70 -13.25 12.94
C ARG A 694 -32.38 -12.24 14.04
N ASP A 695 -32.60 -12.57 15.31
CA ASP A 695 -32.46 -11.62 16.44
C ASP A 695 -31.09 -11.60 17.13
N VAL A 696 -30.12 -12.42 16.73
CA VAL A 696 -28.79 -12.44 17.39
C VAL A 696 -27.96 -11.18 17.07
N MET A 697 -28.25 -10.47 15.96
CA MET A 697 -27.61 -9.19 15.64
C MET A 697 -28.30 -7.96 16.29
N SER A 698 -29.45 -8.15 16.97
CA SER A 698 -30.14 -7.05 17.68
C SER A 698 -29.70 -6.90 19.15
N LEU A 699 -28.98 -7.89 19.70
CA LEU A 699 -28.47 -7.89 21.08
C LEU A 699 -27.06 -7.30 21.25
N LEU A 700 -26.42 -6.89 20.15
CA LEU A 700 -25.09 -6.24 20.16
C LEU A 700 -25.15 -4.71 20.01
N GLY A 701 -26.35 -4.12 20.05
CA GLY A 701 -26.56 -2.68 19.80
C GLY A 701 -26.62 -1.75 21.02
N ASP A 702 -26.68 -2.28 22.25
CA ASP A 702 -26.84 -1.45 23.47
C ASP A 702 -25.76 -1.76 24.51
N ALA A 703 -24.58 -1.16 24.35
CA ALA A 703 -23.59 -1.02 25.42
C ALA A 703 -22.70 0.21 25.19
N THR A 704 -23.29 1.40 25.32
CA THR A 704 -22.53 2.62 25.69
C THR A 704 -23.18 3.26 26.92
N VAL A 705 -22.83 2.72 28.09
CA VAL A 705 -22.83 3.40 29.38
C VAL A 705 -21.57 2.87 30.05
N GLY A 706 -20.48 3.63 30.14
CA GLY A 706 -20.35 4.69 31.15
C GLY A 706 -19.34 4.19 32.18
N ARG A 707 -18.42 5.08 32.57
CA ARG A 707 -17.32 4.87 33.52
C ARG A 707 -17.79 4.27 34.86
N ASP A 708 -16.82 3.73 35.58
CA ASP A 708 -16.86 3.22 36.96
C ASP A 708 -17.28 1.75 37.10
N ILE A 709 -16.29 0.84 37.18
CA ILE A 709 -16.15 -0.28 38.12
C ILE A 709 -14.67 -0.74 38.01
N ILE A 710 -13.76 0.03 38.61
CA ILE A 710 -12.54 -0.53 39.20
C ILE A 710 -12.75 -0.37 40.70
N SER A 711 -13.37 -1.36 41.31
CA SER A 711 -13.16 -1.68 42.72
C SER A 711 -13.85 -2.99 43.08
N ASP A 712 -13.03 -3.95 43.46
CA ASP A 712 -13.29 -4.89 44.55
C ASP A 712 -14.01 -6.22 44.23
N ARG A 713 -13.43 -7.28 44.82
CA ARG A 713 -13.91 -8.66 45.07
C ARG A 713 -13.64 -9.78 44.05
N SER A 714 -12.70 -10.63 44.47
CA SER A 714 -12.66 -12.10 44.40
C SER A 714 -13.94 -12.81 43.91
N MET A 715 -13.85 -13.58 42.84
CA MET A 715 -14.78 -14.68 42.53
C MET A 715 -14.07 -16.02 42.71
N SER A 716 -14.40 -16.71 43.80
CA SER A 716 -14.16 -18.14 44.00
C SER A 716 -15.22 -18.94 43.23
N LEU A 717 -14.81 -19.80 42.31
CA LEU A 717 -15.68 -20.83 41.73
C LEU A 717 -15.51 -22.14 42.50
N SER A 718 -16.20 -22.24 43.63
CA SER A 718 -16.50 -23.52 44.27
C SER A 718 -18.00 -23.82 44.10
N GLY A 719 -18.33 -24.83 43.30
CA GLY A 719 -19.64 -25.49 43.40
C GLY A 719 -20.39 -25.72 42.10
N LYS A 720 -20.52 -27.01 41.76
CA LYS A 720 -21.55 -27.68 40.95
C LYS A 720 -21.44 -27.58 39.42
N GLY A 721 -20.90 -28.67 38.89
CA GLY A 721 -21.07 -29.24 37.54
C GLY A 721 -21.80 -28.41 36.49
N GLY A 722 -21.02 -27.78 35.60
CA GLY A 722 -21.44 -27.35 34.27
C GLY A 722 -20.47 -27.95 33.24
N ARG A 723 -21.00 -28.62 32.21
CA ARG A 723 -20.21 -29.05 31.05
C ARG A 723 -19.88 -27.82 30.21
N VAL A 724 -18.60 -27.62 29.90
CA VAL A 724 -18.15 -26.70 28.84
C VAL A 724 -18.76 -27.18 27.53
N THR A 725 -19.45 -26.30 26.81
CA THR A 725 -20.10 -26.63 25.54
C THR A 725 -19.21 -26.22 24.36
N PHE A 726 -19.47 -26.79 23.18
CA PHE A 726 -18.72 -26.47 21.95
C PHE A 726 -18.83 -24.97 21.55
N ALA A 727 -19.89 -24.29 22.01
CA ALA A 727 -20.07 -22.85 21.81
C ALA A 727 -19.10 -22.01 22.66
N ASP A 728 -18.73 -22.49 23.86
CA ASP A 728 -17.78 -21.82 24.76
C ASP A 728 -16.35 -21.90 24.21
N ILE A 729 -16.03 -23.00 23.51
CA ILE A 729 -14.74 -23.20 22.82
C ILE A 729 -14.66 -22.36 21.54
N ALA A 730 -15.78 -22.21 20.80
CA ALA A 730 -15.84 -21.40 19.59
C ALA A 730 -15.71 -19.88 19.87
N LEU A 731 -16.25 -19.42 21.00
CA LEU A 731 -16.14 -18.02 21.43
C LEU A 731 -14.69 -17.65 21.80
N MET A 732 -13.93 -18.56 22.42
CA MET A 732 -12.52 -18.32 22.77
C MET A 732 -11.59 -18.37 21.55
N ALA A 733 -11.85 -19.25 20.58
CA ALA A 733 -11.10 -19.30 19.33
C ALA A 733 -11.29 -18.05 18.45
N GLN A 734 -12.46 -17.41 18.51
CA GLN A 734 -12.70 -16.13 17.83
C GLN A 734 -11.97 -14.95 18.50
N VAL A 735 -11.71 -15.02 19.81
CA VAL A 735 -10.95 -13.98 20.52
C VAL A 735 -9.45 -14.08 20.24
N GLU A 736 -8.88 -15.29 20.17
CA GLU A 736 -7.49 -15.49 19.71
C GLU A 736 -7.30 -15.05 18.25
N TYR A 737 -8.24 -15.42 17.36
CA TYR A 737 -8.17 -15.02 15.95
C TYR A 737 -8.27 -13.50 15.76
N MET A 738 -9.02 -12.79 16.63
CA MET A 738 -9.11 -11.33 16.57
C MET A 738 -7.92 -10.64 17.25
N ALA A 739 -7.26 -11.26 18.23
CA ALA A 739 -6.06 -10.69 18.86
C ALA A 739 -4.83 -10.73 17.94
N ASP A 740 -4.66 -11.81 17.17
CA ASP A 740 -3.56 -11.97 16.21
C ASP A 740 -3.70 -11.06 14.97
N ILE A 741 -4.90 -10.60 14.64
CA ILE A 741 -5.15 -9.72 13.48
C ILE A 741 -4.86 -8.24 13.79
N TYR A 742 -4.88 -7.82 15.05
CA TYR A 742 -4.85 -6.39 15.43
C TYR A 742 -3.63 -5.93 16.24
N GLU A 743 -2.60 -6.76 16.46
CA GLU A 743 -1.35 -6.43 17.21
C GLU A 743 -1.59 -5.48 18.39
N LEU A 744 -2.50 -5.86 19.30
CA LEU A 744 -2.78 -5.10 20.51
C LEU A 744 -1.72 -5.40 21.58
N ASP A 745 -0.59 -4.69 21.53
CA ASP A 745 0.49 -4.74 22.53
C ASP A 745 0.05 -4.43 23.98
N TRP A 746 -1.17 -3.93 24.17
CA TRP A 746 -1.69 -3.57 25.49
C TRP A 746 -2.04 -4.78 26.38
N VAL A 747 -2.25 -5.98 25.80
CA VAL A 747 -2.71 -7.17 26.56
C VAL A 747 -1.55 -7.94 27.22
N ALA A 748 -0.31 -7.73 26.78
CA ALA A 748 0.84 -8.50 27.25
C ALA A 748 1.34 -8.14 28.67
N GLU A 749 1.01 -6.96 29.20
CA GLU A 749 1.56 -6.50 30.50
C GLU A 749 0.73 -6.92 31.73
N HIS A 750 -0.44 -7.53 31.59
CA HIS A 750 -1.32 -7.86 32.73
C HIS A 750 -1.62 -9.37 32.86
N GLY A 751 -0.57 -10.15 33.14
CA GLY A 751 -0.50 -11.19 34.20
C GLY A 751 -1.55 -12.31 34.37
N VAL A 752 -2.59 -12.47 33.55
CA VAL A 752 -3.68 -13.44 33.85
C VAL A 752 -3.66 -14.70 32.96
N LEU A 753 -3.12 -14.65 31.74
CA LEU A 753 -3.14 -15.82 30.84
C LEU A 753 -2.02 -16.85 31.06
N ARG A 754 -0.90 -16.47 31.69
CA ARG A 754 0.29 -17.33 31.80
C ARG A 754 0.11 -18.53 32.74
N VAL A 755 -0.81 -18.43 33.70
CA VAL A 755 -1.09 -19.51 34.68
C VAL A 755 -1.97 -20.62 34.07
N TRP A 756 -2.79 -20.31 33.06
CA TRP A 756 -3.74 -21.27 32.49
C TRP A 756 -3.10 -22.16 31.39
N CYS A 757 -2.19 -21.59 30.59
CA CYS A 757 -1.45 -22.35 29.58
C CYS A 757 -0.51 -23.41 30.19
N ASP A 758 0.01 -23.19 31.41
CA ASP A 758 0.86 -24.16 32.11
C ASP A 758 0.05 -25.30 32.76
N MET A 759 -1.24 -25.08 33.08
CA MET A 759 -2.15 -26.15 33.50
C MET A 759 -2.49 -27.11 32.35
N MET A 760 -2.72 -26.58 31.15
CA MET A 760 -3.14 -27.38 29.98
C MET A 760 -2.00 -28.23 29.37
N LYS A 761 -0.72 -27.87 29.61
CA LYS A 761 0.43 -28.65 29.13
C LYS A 761 0.74 -29.88 29.98
N ARG A 762 0.13 -30.04 31.16
CA ARG A 762 0.41 -31.15 32.10
C ARG A 762 -0.55 -32.35 32.04
N GLU A 763 -1.63 -32.31 31.25
CA GLU A 763 -2.55 -33.45 31.13
C GLU A 763 -2.63 -34.00 29.70
N ARG A 764 -1.86 -35.07 29.44
CA ARG A 764 -2.04 -35.95 28.27
C ARG A 764 -3.26 -36.85 28.50
N TRP A 765 -4.24 -36.85 27.60
CA TRP A 765 -5.24 -37.91 27.53
C TRP A 765 -4.98 -38.84 26.34
N VAL A 766 -4.51 -40.04 26.66
CA VAL A 766 -4.44 -41.23 25.80
C VAL A 766 -5.69 -42.06 26.09
N VAL A 767 -6.40 -42.49 25.04
CA VAL A 767 -7.52 -43.44 25.16
C VAL A 767 -6.95 -44.86 25.14
N GLY A 768 -7.10 -45.60 26.25
CA GLY A 768 -6.73 -47.01 26.35
C GLY A 768 -7.33 -47.68 27.60
N ARG A 769 -7.90 -48.88 27.41
CA ARG A 769 -8.64 -49.68 28.40
C ARG A 769 -7.74 -50.30 29.49
N GLU A 770 -8.41 -50.55 30.62
CA GLU A 770 -8.26 -51.67 31.58
C GLU A 770 -7.11 -51.69 32.61
N GLU A 771 -7.56 -52.07 33.82
CA GLU A 771 -6.90 -52.66 34.99
C GLU A 771 -6.24 -51.79 36.08
N LEU A 772 -6.86 -51.95 37.27
CA LEU A 772 -6.37 -51.73 38.63
C LEU A 772 -4.88 -52.00 38.82
N LEU A 773 -4.20 -51.14 39.59
CA LEU A 773 -3.36 -51.57 40.72
C LEU A 773 -2.99 -50.36 41.60
N SER A 774 -3.21 -50.57 42.90
CA SER A 774 -2.88 -49.73 44.05
C SER A 774 -1.38 -49.54 44.22
N VAL A 775 -0.96 -48.32 44.62
CA VAL A 775 0.18 -48.15 45.53
C VAL A 775 -0.15 -47.05 46.53
N GLU A 776 -0.25 -47.46 47.79
CA GLU A 776 -0.27 -46.61 48.99
C GLU A 776 1.13 -46.01 49.23
N GLY A 777 1.15 -44.77 49.75
CA GLY A 777 1.89 -44.54 50.99
C GLY A 777 3.17 -43.71 50.92
N THR A 778 3.10 -42.62 51.69
CA THR A 778 4.14 -42.04 52.56
C THR A 778 5.11 -41.00 51.99
N GLY A 779 5.18 -39.84 52.65
CA GLY A 779 6.36 -38.97 52.67
C GLY A 779 6.08 -37.48 52.58
N GLU A 780 5.76 -36.84 53.71
CA GLU A 780 5.97 -35.40 53.92
C GLU A 780 7.48 -35.07 53.81
N TRP A 781 7.84 -33.86 53.39
CA TRP A 781 8.64 -32.87 54.14
C TRP A 781 9.10 -31.71 53.25
N GLU A 782 9.15 -30.57 53.92
CA GLU A 782 9.37 -29.19 53.48
C GLU A 782 10.79 -28.88 52.97
N ASP A 783 10.90 -27.65 52.45
CA ASP A 783 12.09 -26.81 52.26
C ASP A 783 13.08 -27.15 51.14
N VAL A 784 13.09 -26.30 50.09
CA VAL A 784 14.25 -25.44 49.76
C VAL A 784 13.76 -24.17 49.06
N LEU A 785 13.97 -23.01 49.69
CA LEU A 785 14.04 -21.69 49.07
C LEU A 785 15.38 -21.52 48.34
N GLY A 786 15.35 -20.91 47.15
CA GLY A 786 16.44 -20.10 46.63
C GLY A 786 17.23 -20.67 45.45
N GLU A 787 16.87 -20.23 44.24
CA GLU A 787 17.74 -19.53 43.27
C GLU A 787 16.89 -18.78 42.25
#